data_AF-A0A914XED8-F1
#
_entry.id   AF-A0A914XED8-F1
#
_cell.length_a   1.000
_cell.length_b   1.000
_cell.length_c   1.000
_cell.angle_alpha   90.00
_cell.angle_beta   90.00
_cell.angle_gamma   90.00
#
_symmetry.space_group_name_H-M   'P 1'
#
loop_
_entity.id
_entity.type
_entity.pdbx_description
1 polymer ?
#
loop_
_entity_poly.entity_id
_entity_poly.type
_entity_poly.pdbx_seq_one_letter_code
_entity_poly.pdbx_strand_id
1 'polypeptide(L)'
;DIRRCRFIGVLDMAGFEILSINSFEQLCINFTNERLQQFFNHFMFIREQSEYDAEQIQWDYIDFGLDLQPAIDLIEKPLGLLSLLEEECVVPKGSDLSLAEKLCQAHLGKSAPFGKPRPSQKSRGVAHFSIAHYAGVVSYNIDGWLDKNRDPLSESLLEMLAGSTHPLMQQIFKIDPQTAALGRRRRQSLASLTVSSVYKDQLGNLLNTLNSTNPHFIRCIVPNYERMPGLIDGPLVLQQLRCNGVLEGIRICRRGYPNRLLFEEFVNRYRILHPKSTDGCSNDWKRAAEQLCETIGLVPHTQYQLGVTKVFCRVGLIGQLESMRNEKLSKLVCGLQAHIRWYFEQIELDNRYAEWEALLLIQKAVRHHVVVRKWPWYRLMQLVAPMVPKEREKVMIEDLTVERDALKELVGRLEGENADLINKVRSLEKRVSEMLDVNRRQDCEIGTMREEMQKQEDLLATLQRNLSEQEHKLMNLHSTLSEEQSRIQELRDGNALLEKDMESMKQSLQKERGAREQMELNQKLAHVQLKEMEEALTETESVKISLESQLKMREKENEELKTRVNQQLETIKSMQSQIFDQSSRVSAAESQLHAERMAKKKAENEKLITDEVIADLQKSLDHAEKKAALLKEKWRVKDVEVGKLNKKLTDSTDQLDFCVSDMKKRHAATHKVLQDQLEEYRRKSLKLESENKQLKAKVELSLNSFERESSIDSDYGSGARILSRRHTTQNSHGSMRRSQTHLDSLSFHAKVREEISTLTQRFTKSGSSNDMQNRRLDELERELRSVQTDKRLLTREIDVYKRTIHDETLEKEALSKQVKGLVVDVNQLNKALMKEEEHSIDLERKLRKTQNDVTHYKAKYEDTLVEKDNEVNLERKRMQQKLDEVVHEHQLKSNQIAIVHKTKDELQTELVETQAELDRAYASIAQLEKLHDSQGKVADTWGTQYKMASGELEALREENNNLRTRLRRQQRELDTLRETSTPDNEANMLEGEIQRLRDELMSSSTISQEDGVSPSNSSSSVHTRRSSIYGNRYED
;
A
#
# COMPACT_ATOMS: atom_id res chain seq x y z
N ASP A 1 -17.89 -21.53 28.14
CA ASP A 1 -18.11 -20.74 26.92
C ASP A 1 -16.97 -20.85 25.93
N ILE A 2 -17.28 -21.14 24.67
CA ILE A 2 -16.31 -21.01 23.57
C ILE A 2 -16.27 -19.52 23.19
N ARG A 3 -15.29 -18.77 23.71
CA ARG A 3 -15.07 -17.38 23.29
C ARG A 3 -14.79 -17.36 21.79
N ARG A 4 -15.42 -16.44 21.06
CA ARG A 4 -15.37 -16.40 19.58
C ARG A 4 -13.96 -16.03 19.11
N CYS A 5 -13.22 -16.99 18.57
CA CYS A 5 -11.91 -16.81 17.92
C CYS A 5 -12.03 -16.11 16.54
N ARG A 6 -12.76 -14.99 16.46
CA ARG A 6 -12.94 -14.18 15.25
C ARG A 6 -12.85 -12.70 15.62
N PHE A 7 -11.88 -12.01 15.05
CA PHE A 7 -11.71 -10.56 15.13
C PHE A 7 -11.96 -9.93 13.75
N ILE A 8 -12.09 -8.61 13.71
CA ILE A 8 -12.05 -7.81 12.47
C ILE A 8 -10.94 -6.80 12.65
N GLY A 9 -9.91 -6.86 11.81
CA GLY A 9 -8.91 -5.80 11.71
C GLY A 9 -9.45 -4.64 10.88
N VAL A 10 -9.31 -3.42 11.38
CA VAL A 10 -9.55 -2.18 10.61
C VAL A 10 -8.22 -1.45 10.54
N LEU A 11 -7.70 -1.28 9.32
CA LEU A 11 -6.47 -0.53 9.07
C LEU A 11 -6.84 0.86 8.56
N ASP A 12 -6.61 1.87 9.40
CA ASP A 12 -6.58 3.27 9.00
C ASP A 12 -5.12 3.68 8.79
N MET A 13 -4.86 4.52 7.78
CA MET A 13 -3.50 4.88 7.36
C MET A 13 -3.46 6.29 6.77
N ALA A 14 -2.31 6.97 6.89
CA ALA A 14 -2.07 8.19 6.14
C ALA A 14 -2.11 7.88 4.63
N GLY A 15 -2.95 8.60 3.88
CA GLY A 15 -3.02 8.48 2.43
C GLY A 15 -1.76 9.00 1.75
N PHE A 16 -1.64 8.76 0.44
CA PHE A 16 -0.48 9.17 -0.34
C PHE A 16 -0.30 10.71 -0.34
N GLU A 17 0.87 11.20 0.07
CA GLU A 17 1.15 12.63 0.22
C GLU A 17 2.08 13.16 -0.88
N ILE A 18 1.70 14.29 -1.48
CA ILE A 18 2.55 15.07 -2.41
C ILE A 18 2.51 16.54 -1.97
N LEU A 19 3.44 16.90 -1.09
CA LEU A 19 3.61 18.24 -0.56
C LEU A 19 4.62 19.04 -1.40
N SER A 20 4.73 20.35 -1.12
CA SER A 20 5.71 21.23 -1.77
C SER A 20 7.16 20.90 -1.39
N ILE A 21 7.37 20.27 -0.23
CA ILE A 21 8.62 19.70 0.27
C ILE A 21 8.23 18.34 0.87
N ASN A 22 8.81 17.25 0.40
CA ASN A 22 8.53 15.90 0.89
C ASN A 22 9.78 15.38 1.63
N SER A 23 9.62 15.03 2.90
CA SER A 23 10.72 14.60 3.78
C SER A 23 10.74 13.07 3.94
N PHE A 24 11.63 12.54 4.78
CA PHE A 24 11.73 11.12 5.12
C PHE A 24 10.40 10.52 5.61
N GLU A 25 9.62 11.30 6.36
CA GLU A 25 8.30 10.92 6.86
C GLU A 25 7.31 10.68 5.70
N GLN A 26 7.28 11.57 4.70
CA GLN A 26 6.50 11.37 3.47
C GLN A 26 7.00 10.16 2.66
N LEU A 27 8.31 9.89 2.64
CA LEU A 27 8.83 8.68 1.98
C LEU A 27 8.28 7.41 2.66
N CYS A 28 8.31 7.33 3.99
CA CYS A 28 7.80 6.19 4.75
C CYS A 28 6.28 6.02 4.57
N ILE A 29 5.51 7.10 4.57
CA ILE A 29 4.06 7.09 4.28
C ILE A 29 3.80 6.58 2.86
N ASN A 30 4.50 7.14 1.86
CA ASN A 30 4.30 6.78 0.45
C ASN A 30 4.78 5.36 0.13
N PHE A 31 5.88 4.89 0.75
CA PHE A 31 6.33 3.49 0.69
C PHE A 31 5.30 2.52 1.28
N THR A 32 4.69 2.87 2.42
CA THR A 32 3.63 2.06 3.03
C THR A 32 2.37 2.01 2.16
N ASN A 33 2.02 3.14 1.51
CA ASN A 33 0.97 3.16 0.49
C ASN A 33 1.31 2.28 -0.73
N GLU A 34 2.55 2.34 -1.24
CA GLU A 34 3.03 1.48 -2.34
C GLU A 34 2.89 -0.01 -1.99
N ARG A 35 3.29 -0.38 -0.76
CA ARG A 35 3.24 -1.74 -0.23
C ARG A 35 1.82 -2.27 -0.07
N LEU A 36 0.90 -1.43 0.41
CA LEU A 36 -0.50 -1.80 0.61
C LEU A 36 -1.29 -1.79 -0.72
N GLN A 37 -0.89 -0.97 -1.69
CA GLN A 37 -1.39 -1.04 -3.07
C GLN A 37 -0.86 -2.29 -3.79
N GLN A 38 0.40 -2.69 -3.60
CA GLN A 38 0.94 -3.96 -4.12
C GLN A 38 0.28 -5.17 -3.46
N PHE A 39 -0.03 -5.12 -2.15
CA PHE A 39 -0.85 -6.13 -1.48
C PHE A 39 -2.27 -6.21 -2.08
N PHE A 40 -2.90 -5.08 -2.41
CA PHE A 40 -4.15 -5.06 -3.17
C PHE A 40 -4.00 -5.70 -4.55
N ASN A 41 -3.00 -5.30 -5.35
CA ASN A 41 -2.75 -5.83 -6.69
C ASN A 41 -2.53 -7.37 -6.63
N HIS A 42 -1.72 -7.82 -5.67
CA HIS A 42 -1.45 -9.25 -5.47
C HIS A 42 -2.70 -10.01 -5.03
N PHE A 43 -3.48 -9.49 -4.07
CA PHE A 43 -4.68 -10.17 -3.58
C PHE A 43 -5.81 -10.21 -4.62
N MET A 44 -6.08 -9.09 -5.29
CA MET A 44 -7.19 -8.97 -6.25
C MET A 44 -6.89 -9.61 -7.60
N PHE A 45 -5.63 -9.62 -8.05
CA PHE A 45 -5.28 -10.02 -9.42
C PHE A 45 -4.48 -11.33 -9.43
N ILE A 46 -3.35 -11.38 -8.71
CA ILE A 46 -2.43 -12.53 -8.77
C ILE A 46 -3.04 -13.75 -8.05
N ARG A 47 -3.52 -13.57 -6.82
CA ARG A 47 -4.10 -14.64 -5.99
C ARG A 47 -5.42 -15.17 -6.57
N GLU A 48 -6.26 -14.30 -7.13
CA GLU A 48 -7.52 -14.71 -7.77
C GLU A 48 -7.25 -15.54 -9.03
N GLN A 49 -6.35 -15.11 -9.94
CA GLN A 49 -5.94 -15.91 -11.10
C GLN A 49 -5.25 -17.23 -10.69
N SER A 50 -4.37 -17.20 -9.68
CA SER A 50 -3.72 -18.42 -9.15
C SER A 50 -4.73 -19.44 -8.61
N GLU A 51 -5.86 -18.98 -8.05
CA GLU A 51 -6.93 -19.86 -7.57
C GLU A 51 -7.83 -20.35 -8.70
N TYR A 52 -7.95 -19.61 -9.81
CA TYR A 52 -8.60 -20.09 -11.03
C TYR A 52 -7.79 -21.22 -11.68
N ASP A 53 -6.47 -21.06 -11.79
CA ASP A 53 -5.55 -22.09 -12.31
C ASP A 53 -5.56 -23.34 -11.41
N ALA A 54 -5.49 -23.16 -10.08
CA ALA A 54 -5.52 -24.27 -9.12
C ALA A 54 -6.85 -25.03 -9.10
N GLU A 55 -7.96 -24.36 -9.41
CA GLU A 55 -9.29 -24.96 -9.55
C GLU A 55 -9.59 -25.41 -10.99
N GLN A 56 -8.62 -25.30 -11.90
CA GLN A 56 -8.68 -25.74 -13.30
C GLN A 56 -9.90 -25.20 -14.07
N ILE A 57 -10.32 -23.97 -13.79
CA ILE A 57 -11.36 -23.32 -14.59
C ILE A 57 -10.75 -22.75 -15.89
N GLN A 58 -11.56 -22.69 -16.94
CA GLN A 58 -11.14 -22.08 -18.21
C GLN A 58 -11.02 -20.57 -18.04
N TRP A 59 -9.79 -20.09 -17.90
CA TRP A 59 -9.44 -18.69 -17.76
C TRP A 59 -8.23 -18.38 -18.65
N ASP A 60 -8.33 -17.30 -19.42
CA ASP A 60 -7.19 -16.78 -20.19
C ASP A 60 -6.40 -15.84 -19.28
N TYR A 61 -5.15 -16.19 -18.95
CA TYR A 61 -4.32 -15.39 -18.05
C TYR A 61 -4.11 -13.98 -18.59
N ILE A 62 -4.43 -12.98 -17.79
CA ILE A 62 -4.26 -11.57 -18.12
C ILE A 62 -3.07 -11.03 -17.32
N ASP A 63 -2.01 -10.63 -18.02
CA ASP A 63 -0.97 -9.77 -17.47
C ASP A 63 -1.50 -8.32 -17.43
N PHE A 64 -1.33 -7.67 -16.29
CA PHE A 64 -1.84 -6.33 -16.03
C PHE A 64 -0.76 -5.25 -16.04
N GLY A 65 0.53 -5.59 -16.10
CA GLY A 65 1.65 -4.65 -16.14
C GLY A 65 1.81 -3.70 -14.92
N LEU A 66 0.86 -3.70 -13.99
CA LEU A 66 0.81 -2.88 -12.78
C LEU A 66 1.65 -3.46 -11.63
N ASP A 67 2.88 -3.89 -11.93
CA ASP A 67 3.80 -4.37 -10.91
C ASP A 67 4.51 -3.18 -10.23
N LEU A 68 4.22 -2.97 -8.94
CA LEU A 68 4.87 -1.95 -8.12
C LEU A 68 6.16 -2.47 -7.45
N GLN A 69 6.49 -3.75 -7.63
CA GLN A 69 7.68 -4.36 -7.05
C GLN A 69 8.98 -3.62 -7.41
N PRO A 70 9.20 -3.04 -8.62
CA PRO A 70 10.41 -2.28 -8.91
C PRO A 70 10.56 -1.00 -8.07
N ALA A 71 9.45 -0.37 -7.65
CA ALA A 71 9.47 0.82 -6.78
C ALA A 71 9.64 0.44 -5.29
N ILE A 72 9.03 -0.69 -4.88
CA ILE A 72 9.23 -1.27 -3.55
C ILE A 72 10.67 -1.76 -3.37
N ASP A 73 11.21 -2.46 -4.36
CA ASP A 73 12.58 -2.98 -4.38
C ASP A 73 13.62 -1.86 -4.27
N LEU A 74 13.43 -0.76 -5.00
CA LEU A 74 14.26 0.44 -4.93
C LEU A 74 14.39 0.99 -3.49
N ILE A 75 13.34 0.84 -2.68
CA ILE A 75 13.31 1.36 -1.30
C ILE A 75 13.76 0.30 -0.29
N GLU A 76 13.33 -0.96 -0.45
CA GLU A 76 13.45 -2.00 0.56
C GLU A 76 14.69 -2.91 0.44
N LYS A 77 15.07 -3.31 -0.79
CA LYS A 77 16.05 -4.40 -0.98
C LYS A 77 17.45 -4.02 -0.47
N PRO A 78 18.34 -5.00 -0.24
CA PRO A 78 19.75 -4.72 -0.01
C PRO A 78 20.31 -3.82 -1.12
N LEU A 79 21.06 -2.77 -0.75
CA LEU A 79 21.50 -1.67 -1.63
C LEU A 79 20.37 -0.78 -2.20
N GLY A 80 19.14 -0.89 -1.67
CA GLY A 80 18.06 0.07 -1.86
C GLY A 80 18.14 1.24 -0.88
N LEU A 81 17.24 2.21 -1.05
CA LEU A 81 17.27 3.52 -0.38
C LEU A 81 17.39 3.42 1.15
N LEU A 82 16.56 2.60 1.81
CA LEU A 82 16.58 2.51 3.28
C LEU A 82 17.91 1.93 3.79
N SER A 83 18.46 0.92 3.12
CA SER A 83 19.76 0.34 3.50
C SER A 83 20.96 1.24 3.20
N LEU A 84 20.88 2.10 2.18
CA LEU A 84 21.89 3.13 1.92
C LEU A 84 21.83 4.27 2.95
N LEU A 85 20.62 4.64 3.39
CA LEU A 85 20.40 5.56 4.51
C LEU A 85 20.94 4.97 5.83
N GLU A 86 20.68 3.70 6.10
CA GLU A 86 21.19 2.96 7.27
C GLU A 86 22.72 2.89 7.30
N GLU A 87 23.35 2.63 6.16
CA GLU A 87 24.81 2.64 6.03
C GLU A 87 25.39 4.03 6.35
N GLU A 88 24.86 5.08 5.70
CA GLU A 88 25.36 6.45 5.86
C GLU A 88 25.10 7.01 7.28
N CYS A 89 24.04 6.55 7.97
CA CYS A 89 23.80 6.87 9.38
C CYS A 89 24.96 6.41 10.29
N VAL A 90 25.65 5.33 9.93
CA VAL A 90 26.79 4.76 10.68
C VAL A 90 28.15 5.38 10.27
N VAL A 91 28.23 6.04 9.10
CA VAL A 91 29.47 6.68 8.63
C VAL A 91 29.84 7.88 9.53
N PRO A 92 31.04 7.93 10.15
CA PRO A 92 31.41 9.00 11.11
C PRO A 92 31.49 10.43 10.55
N LYS A 93 31.37 10.59 9.23
CA LYS A 93 31.28 11.86 8.50
C LYS A 93 30.17 11.84 7.43
N GLY A 94 29.19 10.94 7.56
CA GLY A 94 28.05 10.85 6.65
C GLY A 94 27.22 12.13 6.70
N SER A 95 26.75 12.58 5.54
CA SER A 95 25.95 13.79 5.36
C SER A 95 24.78 13.53 4.41
N ASP A 96 23.70 14.31 4.51
CA ASP A 96 22.55 14.12 3.62
C ASP A 96 22.92 14.34 2.13
N LEU A 97 23.95 15.17 1.86
CA LEU A 97 24.52 15.37 0.53
C LEU A 97 25.28 14.13 0.03
N SER A 98 26.15 13.52 0.84
CA SER A 98 26.86 12.29 0.46
C SER A 98 25.91 11.09 0.33
N LEU A 99 24.80 11.07 1.08
CA LEU A 99 23.69 10.14 0.84
C LEU A 99 23.03 10.38 -0.53
N ALA A 100 22.73 11.63 -0.91
CA ALA A 100 22.15 11.95 -2.20
C ALA A 100 23.07 11.57 -3.38
N GLU A 101 24.38 11.77 -3.23
CA GLU A 101 25.38 11.34 -4.20
C GLU A 101 25.43 9.81 -4.32
N LYS A 102 25.47 9.07 -3.18
CA LYS A 102 25.37 7.61 -3.16
C LYS A 102 24.11 7.09 -3.84
N LEU A 103 22.93 7.64 -3.50
CA LEU A 103 21.64 7.26 -4.10
C LEU A 103 21.63 7.49 -5.62
N CYS A 104 22.15 8.64 -6.08
CA CYS A 104 22.28 8.91 -7.51
C CYS A 104 23.26 7.94 -8.18
N GLN A 105 24.41 7.65 -7.58
CA GLN A 105 25.39 6.71 -8.14
C GLN A 105 24.86 5.26 -8.16
N ALA A 106 24.04 4.88 -7.18
CA ALA A 106 23.43 3.56 -7.06
C ALA A 106 22.30 3.34 -8.08
N HIS A 107 21.38 4.31 -8.23
CA HIS A 107 20.10 4.08 -8.92
C HIS A 107 19.88 4.90 -10.20
N LEU A 108 20.53 6.05 -10.39
CA LEU A 108 20.21 6.94 -11.51
C LEU A 108 20.56 6.30 -12.87
N GLY A 109 19.56 6.14 -13.72
CA GLY A 109 19.70 5.46 -15.02
C GLY A 109 19.86 3.94 -14.94
N LYS A 110 19.79 3.35 -13.73
CA LYS A 110 19.86 1.90 -13.48
C LYS A 110 18.51 1.34 -13.00
N SER A 111 17.82 2.09 -12.14
CA SER A 111 16.51 1.73 -11.58
C SER A 111 15.43 2.58 -12.27
N ALA A 112 14.51 1.94 -13.01
CA ALA A 112 13.47 2.63 -13.78
C ALA A 112 12.62 3.66 -12.98
N PRO A 113 12.23 3.41 -11.70
CA PRO A 113 11.47 4.41 -10.94
C PRO A 113 12.30 5.55 -10.32
N PHE A 114 13.64 5.55 -10.41
CA PHE A 114 14.49 6.61 -9.83
C PHE A 114 14.90 7.67 -10.87
N GLY A 115 14.59 8.94 -10.62
CA GLY A 115 14.81 10.03 -11.58
C GLY A 115 15.34 11.33 -10.98
N LYS A 116 15.96 12.16 -11.82
CA LYS A 116 16.37 13.53 -11.44
C LYS A 116 15.14 14.37 -11.04
N PRO A 117 15.26 15.26 -10.03
CA PRO A 117 14.14 16.06 -9.54
C PRO A 117 13.57 16.94 -10.67
N ARG A 118 12.25 16.95 -10.83
CA ARG A 118 11.57 17.76 -11.85
C ARG A 118 11.20 19.13 -11.27
N PRO A 119 11.55 20.26 -11.91
CA PRO A 119 11.12 21.59 -11.47
C PRO A 119 9.60 21.73 -11.65
N SER A 120 8.86 21.55 -10.56
CA SER A 120 7.40 21.66 -10.52
C SER A 120 6.98 23.09 -10.17
N GLN A 121 6.03 23.67 -10.92
CA GLN A 121 5.46 24.99 -10.57
C GLN A 121 4.83 25.04 -9.16
N LYS A 122 4.50 23.88 -8.56
CA LYS A 122 3.96 23.76 -7.20
C LYS A 122 5.02 23.51 -6.11
N SER A 123 6.26 23.18 -6.46
CA SER A 123 7.36 23.01 -5.50
C SER A 123 8.38 24.14 -5.65
N ARG A 124 8.54 24.93 -4.58
CA ARG A 124 9.56 25.98 -4.46
C ARG A 124 10.74 25.55 -3.56
N GLY A 125 10.77 24.30 -3.12
CA GLY A 125 11.83 23.76 -2.27
C GLY A 125 13.02 23.24 -3.08
N VAL A 126 14.15 23.05 -2.41
CA VAL A 126 15.24 22.23 -2.95
C VAL A 126 14.76 20.78 -2.92
N ALA A 127 14.73 20.13 -4.08
CA ALA A 127 14.46 18.70 -4.19
C ALA A 127 15.70 18.03 -4.79
N HIS A 128 16.14 16.95 -4.16
CA HIS A 128 17.43 16.32 -4.45
C HIS A 128 17.30 15.15 -5.43
N PHE A 129 16.20 14.38 -5.33
CA PHE A 129 15.86 13.31 -6.27
C PHE A 129 14.34 13.15 -6.39
N SER A 130 13.90 12.24 -7.28
CA SER A 130 12.49 11.88 -7.42
C SER A 130 12.29 10.38 -7.61
N ILE A 131 11.15 9.87 -7.14
CA ILE A 131 10.72 8.49 -7.33
C ILE A 131 9.37 8.50 -8.06
N ALA A 132 9.23 7.64 -9.06
CA ALA A 132 7.95 7.31 -9.68
C ALA A 132 7.22 6.26 -8.82
N HIS A 133 6.20 6.72 -8.10
CA HIS A 133 5.26 5.90 -7.34
C HIS A 133 3.99 5.62 -8.15
N TYR A 134 3.15 4.67 -7.74
CA TYR A 134 1.86 4.40 -8.39
C TYR A 134 0.96 5.64 -8.53
N ALA A 135 1.03 6.58 -7.57
CA ALA A 135 0.26 7.81 -7.55
C ALA A 135 0.84 8.95 -8.42
N GLY A 136 2.10 8.83 -8.86
CA GLY A 136 2.82 9.81 -9.65
C GLY A 136 4.29 9.99 -9.23
N VAL A 137 4.98 10.92 -9.88
CA VAL A 137 6.38 11.23 -9.57
C VAL A 137 6.45 12.20 -8.38
N VAL A 138 6.97 11.73 -7.24
CA VAL A 138 7.22 12.54 -6.04
C VAL A 138 8.68 12.99 -6.04
N SER A 139 8.93 14.25 -5.71
CA SER A 139 10.28 14.80 -5.54
C SER A 139 10.56 15.03 -4.06
N TYR A 140 11.65 14.44 -3.56
CA TYR A 140 12.00 14.42 -2.14
C TYR A 140 13.13 15.40 -1.84
N ASN A 141 13.08 16.00 -0.65
CA ASN A 141 14.19 16.73 -0.08
C ASN A 141 14.86 15.87 1.00
N ILE A 142 16.18 15.80 0.99
CA ILE A 142 17.00 14.90 1.82
C ILE A 142 17.54 15.56 3.10
N ASP A 143 17.39 16.89 3.24
CA ASP A 143 17.88 17.65 4.38
C ASP A 143 17.38 17.07 5.72
N GLY A 144 18.32 16.73 6.61
CA GLY A 144 18.06 16.20 7.95
C GLY A 144 17.65 14.72 8.00
N TRP A 145 17.79 13.95 6.91
CA TRP A 145 17.39 12.54 6.89
C TRP A 145 18.25 11.67 7.80
N LEU A 146 19.56 11.91 7.86
CA LEU A 146 20.45 11.14 8.74
C LEU A 146 20.09 11.34 10.21
N ASP A 147 19.80 12.58 10.63
CA ASP A 147 19.47 12.86 12.03
C ASP A 147 18.07 12.35 12.39
N LYS A 148 17.10 12.45 11.48
CA LYS A 148 15.76 11.84 11.64
C LYS A 148 15.80 10.32 11.73
N ASN A 149 16.71 9.65 11.02
CA ASN A 149 16.81 8.19 11.04
C ASN A 149 17.68 7.65 12.19
N ARG A 150 18.55 8.50 12.76
CA ARG A 150 19.33 8.24 13.98
C ARG A 150 18.52 8.45 15.27
N ASP A 151 17.56 9.37 15.26
CA ASP A 151 16.79 9.87 16.42
C ASP A 151 17.64 10.07 17.69
N PRO A 152 18.67 10.95 17.66
CA PRO A 152 19.73 11.01 18.66
C PRO A 152 19.27 11.65 19.99
N LEU A 153 18.62 10.88 20.84
CA LEU A 153 18.27 11.26 22.21
C LEU A 153 19.46 11.09 23.17
N SER A 154 19.57 11.99 24.15
CA SER A 154 20.61 11.92 25.18
C SER A 154 20.28 10.84 26.22
N GLU A 155 21.13 9.81 26.33
CA GLU A 155 20.99 8.73 27.31
C GLU A 155 20.84 9.27 28.74
N SER A 156 21.68 10.24 29.14
CA SER A 156 21.63 10.86 30.48
C SER A 156 20.30 11.61 30.76
N LEU A 157 19.63 12.11 29.72
CA LEU A 157 18.31 12.72 29.85
C LEU A 157 17.22 11.65 30.01
N LEU A 158 17.33 10.52 29.30
CA LEU A 158 16.43 9.37 29.48
C LEU A 158 16.59 8.74 30.88
N GLU A 159 17.82 8.56 31.36
CA GLU A 159 18.11 8.09 32.73
C GLU A 159 17.55 9.06 33.79
N MET A 160 17.70 10.37 33.60
CA MET A 160 17.13 11.38 34.50
C MET A 160 15.59 11.36 34.52
N LEU A 161 14.94 11.13 33.37
CA LEU A 161 13.48 11.04 33.29
C LEU A 161 12.94 9.73 33.88
N ALA A 162 13.66 8.61 33.69
CA ALA A 162 13.38 7.34 34.36
C ALA A 162 13.54 7.44 35.89
N GLY A 163 14.56 8.17 36.35
CA GLY A 163 14.82 8.49 37.75
C GLY A 163 13.96 9.62 38.34
N SER A 164 12.98 10.15 37.60
CA SER A 164 12.10 11.23 38.05
C SER A 164 11.33 10.85 39.32
N THR A 165 11.06 11.82 40.20
CA THR A 165 10.24 11.63 41.40
C THR A 165 8.74 11.50 41.12
N HIS A 166 8.29 11.76 39.88
CA HIS A 166 6.88 11.72 39.50
C HIS A 166 6.50 10.34 38.91
N PRO A 167 5.58 9.57 39.51
CA PRO A 167 5.32 8.18 39.10
C PRO A 167 4.92 8.00 37.62
N LEU A 168 4.18 8.95 37.04
CA LEU A 168 3.84 8.90 35.61
C LEU A 168 5.07 9.03 34.71
N MET A 169 6.10 9.78 35.13
CA MET A 169 7.34 9.92 34.35
C MET A 169 8.17 8.64 34.44
N GLN A 170 8.26 8.03 35.63
CA GLN A 170 8.87 6.70 35.81
C GLN A 170 8.16 5.62 34.98
N GLN A 171 6.84 5.74 34.77
CA GLN A 171 6.07 4.81 33.97
C GLN A 171 6.22 5.02 32.46
N ILE A 172 6.27 6.28 32.00
CA ILE A 172 6.48 6.62 30.56
C ILE A 172 7.91 6.31 30.13
N PHE A 173 8.89 6.70 30.94
CA PHE A 173 10.32 6.49 30.68
C PHE A 173 10.87 5.25 31.42
N LYS A 174 10.04 4.22 31.59
CA LYS A 174 10.43 2.98 32.27
C LYS A 174 11.51 2.26 31.47
N ILE A 175 12.75 2.30 31.98
CA ILE A 175 13.87 1.52 31.44
C ILE A 175 13.58 0.04 31.68
N ASP A 176 13.18 -0.67 30.62
CA ASP A 176 12.83 -2.09 30.74
C ASP A 176 14.11 -2.96 30.81
N PRO A 177 14.16 -4.01 31.67
CA PRO A 177 15.40 -4.72 31.94
C PRO A 177 16.04 -5.38 30.72
N GLN A 178 15.25 -5.76 29.71
CA GLN A 178 15.76 -6.30 28.46
C GLN A 178 16.50 -5.22 27.66
N THR A 179 15.95 -4.01 27.56
CA THR A 179 16.56 -2.86 26.86
C THR A 179 17.85 -2.43 27.55
N ALA A 180 17.88 -2.38 28.88
CA ALA A 180 19.10 -2.12 29.65
C ALA A 180 20.19 -3.20 29.47
N ALA A 181 19.80 -4.48 29.37
CA ALA A 181 20.73 -5.57 29.09
C ALA A 181 21.27 -5.54 27.65
N LEU A 182 20.49 -5.04 26.69
CA LEU A 182 20.94 -4.81 25.31
C LEU A 182 21.95 -3.66 25.24
N GLY A 183 21.71 -2.54 25.93
CA GLY A 183 22.65 -1.41 25.99
C GLY A 183 24.04 -1.77 26.53
N ARG A 184 24.13 -2.74 27.47
CA ARG A 184 25.43 -3.27 27.94
C ARG A 184 26.06 -4.33 27.03
N ARG A 185 25.36 -4.85 26.02
CA ARG A 185 25.95 -5.75 25.00
C ARG A 185 26.63 -4.93 23.90
N ARG A 186 27.90 -4.60 24.16
CA ARG A 186 28.85 -3.83 23.33
C ARG A 186 29.20 -4.45 21.96
N ARG A 187 28.24 -5.02 21.22
CA ARG A 187 28.42 -5.49 19.83
C ARG A 187 27.14 -5.69 18.99
N GLN A 188 26.02 -5.04 19.31
CA GLN A 188 24.92 -4.88 18.36
C GLN A 188 25.24 -3.71 17.41
N SER A 189 24.89 -3.83 16.12
CA SER A 189 25.26 -2.81 15.12
C SER A 189 24.38 -1.57 15.25
N LEU A 190 24.98 -0.38 15.14
CA LEU A 190 24.27 0.91 15.14
C LEU A 190 23.16 0.97 14.08
N ALA A 191 23.31 0.26 12.95
CA ALA A 191 22.28 0.16 11.93
C ALA A 191 20.96 -0.46 12.44
N SER A 192 21.04 -1.41 13.40
CA SER A 192 19.88 -2.12 13.96
C SER A 192 19.09 -1.34 15.02
N LEU A 193 19.40 -0.04 15.20
CA LEU A 193 18.69 0.90 16.07
C LEU A 193 18.07 2.07 15.29
N THR A 194 18.16 2.05 13.95
CA THR A 194 17.61 3.10 13.08
C THR A 194 16.10 3.03 12.95
N VAL A 195 15.47 4.20 12.74
CA VAL A 195 14.01 4.30 12.56
C VAL A 195 13.54 3.51 11.33
N SER A 196 14.29 3.56 10.23
CA SER A 196 14.02 2.82 8.99
C SER A 196 13.97 1.30 9.21
N SER A 197 14.93 0.74 9.95
CA SER A 197 15.00 -0.70 10.22
C SER A 197 13.82 -1.16 11.07
N VAL A 198 13.50 -0.44 12.15
CA VAL A 198 12.35 -0.74 13.02
C VAL A 198 11.02 -0.60 12.27
N TYR A 199 10.87 0.45 11.46
CA TYR A 199 9.66 0.69 10.66
C TYR A 199 9.43 -0.40 9.61
N LYS A 200 10.50 -0.84 8.93
CA LYS A 200 10.46 -1.91 7.92
C LYS A 200 10.01 -3.24 8.53
N ASP A 201 10.55 -3.61 9.70
CA ASP A 201 10.17 -4.85 10.40
C ASP A 201 8.72 -4.79 10.92
N GLN A 202 8.28 -3.66 11.47
CA GLN A 202 6.88 -3.45 11.89
C GLN A 202 5.90 -3.56 10.70
N LEU A 203 6.23 -2.91 9.57
CA LEU A 203 5.43 -3.01 8.34
C LEU A 203 5.40 -4.44 7.78
N GLY A 204 6.51 -5.17 7.84
CA GLY A 204 6.56 -6.59 7.48
C GLY A 204 5.62 -7.44 8.34
N ASN A 205 5.61 -7.23 9.65
CA ASN A 205 4.71 -7.93 10.58
C ASN A 205 3.23 -7.60 10.35
N LEU A 206 2.92 -6.34 10.02
CA LEU A 206 1.57 -5.92 9.61
C LEU A 206 1.14 -6.63 8.32
N LEU A 207 1.98 -6.63 7.28
CA LEU A 207 1.68 -7.28 6.00
C LEU A 207 1.53 -8.81 6.15
N ASN A 208 2.36 -9.45 6.97
CA ASN A 208 2.22 -10.88 7.30
C ASN A 208 0.88 -11.17 8.01
N THR A 209 0.46 -10.30 8.93
CA THR A 209 -0.84 -10.40 9.61
C THR A 209 -1.98 -10.26 8.59
N LEU A 210 -1.94 -9.24 7.72
CA LEU A 210 -2.96 -9.02 6.69
C LEU A 210 -3.07 -10.19 5.71
N ASN A 211 -1.94 -10.75 5.23
CA ASN A 211 -1.90 -11.93 4.36
C ASN A 211 -2.59 -13.16 4.97
N SER A 212 -2.60 -13.29 6.29
CA SER A 212 -3.27 -14.40 7.01
C SER A 212 -4.79 -14.23 7.13
N THR A 213 -5.33 -13.03 6.83
CA THR A 213 -6.75 -12.70 6.94
C THR A 213 -7.48 -12.69 5.58
N ASN A 214 -8.79 -12.46 5.60
CA ASN A 214 -9.56 -12.14 4.40
C ASN A 214 -9.77 -10.60 4.31
N PRO A 215 -9.00 -9.87 3.48
CA PRO A 215 -9.09 -8.42 3.40
C PRO A 215 -10.38 -7.96 2.70
N HIS A 216 -10.96 -6.88 3.22
CA HIS A 216 -12.06 -6.16 2.58
C HIS A 216 -11.62 -4.71 2.32
N PHE A 217 -11.44 -4.36 1.05
CA PHE A 217 -10.91 -3.06 0.65
C PHE A 217 -12.02 -2.00 0.54
N ILE A 218 -11.85 -0.88 1.25
CA ILE A 218 -12.67 0.33 1.13
C ILE A 218 -11.76 1.45 0.64
N ARG A 219 -12.10 2.07 -0.49
CA ARG A 219 -11.31 3.16 -1.09
C ARG A 219 -12.03 4.50 -0.96
N CYS A 220 -11.53 5.33 -0.06
CA CYS A 220 -11.89 6.74 0.00
C CYS A 220 -11.32 7.48 -1.22
N ILE A 221 -12.13 8.35 -1.84
CA ILE A 221 -11.73 9.21 -2.96
C ILE A 221 -12.00 10.65 -2.55
N VAL A 222 -11.01 11.52 -2.71
CA VAL A 222 -11.13 12.96 -2.44
C VAL A 222 -11.89 13.61 -3.60
N PRO A 223 -13.08 14.22 -3.37
CA PRO A 223 -13.88 14.79 -4.45
C PRO A 223 -13.35 16.15 -4.93
N ASN A 224 -12.78 16.95 -4.02
CA ASN A 224 -12.17 18.26 -4.29
C ASN A 224 -11.25 18.64 -3.11
N TYR A 225 -10.24 19.49 -3.35
CA TYR A 225 -9.34 19.96 -2.30
C TYR A 225 -9.95 21.05 -1.39
N GLU A 226 -11.02 21.73 -1.83
CA GLU A 226 -11.72 22.77 -1.06
C GLU A 226 -12.56 22.20 0.09
N ARG A 227 -12.74 20.87 0.13
CA ARG A 227 -13.59 20.13 1.09
C ARG A 227 -15.07 20.53 1.03
N MET A 228 -15.51 21.07 -0.10
CA MET A 228 -16.88 21.53 -0.34
C MET A 228 -17.81 20.37 -0.71
N PRO A 229 -19.00 20.22 -0.08
CA PRO A 229 -19.98 19.21 -0.48
C PRO A 229 -20.60 19.57 -1.84
N GLY A 230 -20.87 18.55 -2.67
CA GLY A 230 -21.50 18.71 -4.00
C GLY A 230 -20.55 19.20 -5.11
N LEU A 231 -19.35 19.69 -4.78
CA LEU A 231 -18.30 19.99 -5.75
C LEU A 231 -17.47 18.74 -6.07
N ILE A 232 -17.17 18.50 -7.35
CA ILE A 232 -16.30 17.40 -7.79
C ILE A 232 -15.31 17.85 -8.86
N ASP A 233 -14.03 17.63 -8.61
CA ASP A 233 -12.92 17.85 -9.52
C ASP A 233 -12.69 16.57 -10.35
N GLY A 234 -13.21 16.58 -11.57
CA GLY A 234 -13.13 15.43 -12.49
C GLY A 234 -11.71 14.93 -12.74
N PRO A 235 -10.75 15.79 -13.14
CA PRO A 235 -9.33 15.44 -13.25
C PRO A 235 -8.73 14.81 -11.98
N LEU A 236 -8.98 15.40 -10.80
CA LEU A 236 -8.48 14.87 -9.52
C LEU A 236 -9.04 13.49 -9.19
N VAL A 237 -10.34 13.28 -9.40
CA VAL A 237 -11.00 11.98 -9.19
C VAL A 237 -10.51 10.94 -10.21
N LEU A 238 -10.36 11.33 -11.47
CA LEU A 238 -9.86 10.44 -12.53
C LEU A 238 -8.42 9.99 -12.29
N GLN A 239 -7.54 10.86 -11.79
CA GLN A 239 -6.18 10.47 -11.40
C GLN A 239 -6.21 9.44 -10.26
N GLN A 240 -6.97 9.69 -9.18
CA GLN A 240 -7.09 8.76 -8.06
C GLN A 240 -7.61 7.38 -8.49
N LEU A 241 -8.64 7.33 -9.34
CA LEU A 241 -9.22 6.06 -9.82
C LEU A 241 -8.23 5.23 -10.65
N ARG A 242 -7.39 5.88 -11.47
CA ARG A 242 -6.32 5.24 -12.25
C ARG A 242 -5.18 4.75 -11.36
N CYS A 243 -4.63 5.62 -10.53
CA CYS A 243 -3.50 5.28 -9.66
C CYS A 243 -3.86 4.13 -8.70
N ASN A 244 -5.05 4.16 -8.12
CA ASN A 244 -5.53 3.08 -7.25
C ASN A 244 -5.81 1.75 -8.00
N GLY A 245 -5.76 1.69 -9.34
CA GLY A 245 -6.09 0.48 -10.09
C GLY A 245 -7.56 0.06 -9.95
N VAL A 246 -8.49 1.02 -9.82
CA VAL A 246 -9.91 0.74 -9.58
C VAL A 246 -10.60 0.26 -10.85
N LEU A 247 -10.23 0.79 -12.02
CA LEU A 247 -10.84 0.45 -13.30
C LEU A 247 -10.50 -0.99 -13.69
N GLU A 248 -9.27 -1.41 -13.39
CA GLU A 248 -8.67 -2.71 -13.64
C GLU A 248 -9.27 -3.75 -12.69
N GLY A 249 -9.42 -3.42 -11.40
CA GLY A 249 -10.17 -4.25 -10.44
C GLY A 249 -11.64 -4.45 -10.85
N ILE A 250 -12.32 -3.43 -11.37
CA ILE A 250 -13.67 -3.57 -11.91
C ILE A 250 -13.68 -4.43 -13.19
N ARG A 251 -12.70 -4.26 -14.08
CA ARG A 251 -12.55 -5.07 -15.31
C ARG A 251 -12.39 -6.56 -14.97
N ILE A 252 -11.58 -6.89 -13.96
CA ILE A 252 -11.38 -8.26 -13.47
C ILE A 252 -12.65 -8.81 -12.84
N CYS A 253 -13.29 -8.09 -11.90
CA CYS A 253 -14.54 -8.52 -11.28
C CYS A 253 -15.70 -8.69 -12.28
N ARG A 254 -15.65 -8.04 -13.46
CA ARG A 254 -16.62 -8.22 -14.55
C ARG A 254 -16.28 -9.38 -15.50
N ARG A 255 -15.01 -9.65 -15.79
CA ARG A 255 -14.58 -10.74 -16.70
C ARG A 255 -14.54 -12.10 -15.98
N GLY A 256 -14.02 -12.14 -14.74
CA GLY A 256 -13.88 -13.31 -13.89
C GLY A 256 -15.13 -13.70 -13.09
N TYR A 257 -14.92 -14.41 -11.97
CA TYR A 257 -15.96 -15.06 -11.17
C TYR A 257 -15.82 -14.74 -9.66
N PRO A 258 -16.07 -13.49 -9.22
CA PRO A 258 -15.74 -13.02 -7.88
C PRO A 258 -16.59 -13.64 -6.75
N ASN A 259 -17.62 -14.44 -7.07
CA ASN A 259 -18.37 -15.20 -6.07
C ASN A 259 -18.00 -16.68 -6.21
N ARG A 260 -17.52 -17.30 -5.13
CA ARG A 260 -17.08 -18.70 -5.12
C ARG A 260 -17.56 -19.41 -3.86
N LEU A 261 -18.10 -20.62 -4.01
CA LEU A 261 -18.66 -21.43 -2.92
C LEU A 261 -18.20 -22.89 -3.07
N LEU A 262 -17.86 -23.55 -1.96
CA LEU A 262 -17.57 -24.99 -1.94
C LEU A 262 -18.81 -25.77 -2.41
N PHE A 263 -18.62 -26.88 -3.13
CA PHE A 263 -19.75 -27.67 -3.64
C PHE A 263 -20.74 -28.10 -2.54
N GLU A 264 -20.24 -28.53 -1.38
CA GLU A 264 -21.06 -28.88 -0.22
C GLU A 264 -21.89 -27.69 0.29
N GLU A 265 -21.31 -26.49 0.42
CA GLU A 265 -22.05 -25.30 0.86
C GLU A 265 -23.10 -24.92 -0.20
N PHE A 266 -22.71 -24.86 -1.47
CA PHE A 266 -23.60 -24.50 -2.57
C PHE A 266 -24.84 -25.42 -2.62
N VAL A 267 -24.61 -26.74 -2.59
CA VAL A 267 -25.68 -27.73 -2.61
C VAL A 267 -26.55 -27.62 -1.35
N ASN A 268 -25.97 -27.62 -0.15
CA ASN A 268 -26.76 -27.54 1.08
C ASN A 268 -27.56 -26.23 1.20
N ARG A 269 -27.01 -25.12 0.68
CA ARG A 269 -27.66 -23.79 0.69
C ARG A 269 -28.81 -23.70 -0.30
N TYR A 270 -28.66 -24.21 -1.52
CA TYR A 270 -29.62 -24.01 -2.62
C TYR A 270 -30.52 -25.22 -2.92
N ARG A 271 -30.28 -26.40 -2.33
CA ARG A 271 -31.17 -27.60 -2.45
C ARG A 271 -32.65 -27.30 -2.14
N ILE A 272 -32.95 -26.30 -1.32
CA ILE A 272 -34.33 -25.86 -1.05
C ILE A 272 -35.10 -25.38 -2.30
N LEU A 273 -34.40 -24.95 -3.35
CA LEU A 273 -35.02 -24.57 -4.62
C LEU A 273 -35.62 -25.79 -5.33
N HIS A 274 -34.84 -26.88 -5.43
CA HIS A 274 -35.22 -28.14 -6.06
C HIS A 274 -34.73 -29.34 -5.23
N PRO A 275 -35.46 -29.75 -4.17
CA PRO A 275 -34.97 -30.81 -3.27
C PRO A 275 -34.67 -32.15 -3.98
N LYS A 276 -35.50 -32.48 -4.99
CA LYS A 276 -35.41 -33.74 -5.74
C LYS A 276 -34.25 -33.83 -6.73
N SER A 277 -33.58 -32.72 -7.08
CA SER A 277 -32.46 -32.77 -8.04
C SER A 277 -31.14 -33.24 -7.43
N THR A 278 -31.12 -33.51 -6.12
CA THR A 278 -29.94 -33.99 -5.39
C THR A 278 -30.09 -35.42 -4.84
N ASP A 279 -31.26 -36.04 -5.03
CA ASP A 279 -31.64 -37.35 -4.47
C ASP A 279 -30.96 -38.52 -5.22
N GLY A 280 -29.63 -38.60 -5.08
CA GLY A 280 -28.78 -39.65 -5.66
C GLY A 280 -27.27 -39.40 -5.52
N CYS A 281 -26.83 -38.15 -5.42
CA CYS A 281 -25.41 -37.78 -5.42
C CYS A 281 -24.79 -37.57 -4.02
N SER A 282 -25.23 -38.34 -3.01
CA SER A 282 -24.90 -38.10 -1.59
C SER A 282 -23.40 -38.10 -1.22
N ASN A 283 -22.52 -38.61 -2.07
CA ASN A 283 -21.07 -38.61 -1.88
C ASN A 283 -20.30 -37.82 -2.98
N ASP A 284 -21.00 -37.26 -3.96
CA ASP A 284 -20.42 -36.57 -5.12
C ASP A 284 -20.99 -35.16 -5.22
N TRP A 285 -20.45 -34.26 -4.38
CA TRP A 285 -20.89 -32.88 -4.29
C TRP A 285 -20.72 -32.11 -5.60
N LYS A 286 -19.74 -32.47 -6.44
CA LYS A 286 -19.52 -31.82 -7.74
C LYS A 286 -20.68 -32.11 -8.68
N ARG A 287 -21.06 -33.38 -8.85
CA ARG A 287 -22.26 -33.74 -9.63
C ARG A 287 -23.55 -33.20 -9.04
N ALA A 288 -23.68 -33.19 -7.71
CA ALA A 288 -24.85 -32.60 -7.04
C ALA A 288 -24.98 -31.09 -7.32
N ALA A 289 -23.87 -30.35 -7.40
CA ALA A 289 -23.86 -28.93 -7.77
C ALA A 289 -24.16 -28.73 -9.27
N GLU A 290 -23.60 -29.57 -10.13
CA GLU A 290 -23.83 -29.58 -11.58
C GLU A 290 -25.33 -29.79 -11.91
N GLN A 291 -25.93 -30.87 -11.42
CA GLN A 291 -27.35 -31.18 -11.59
C GLN A 291 -28.29 -30.10 -11.01
N LEU A 292 -27.89 -29.44 -9.91
CA LEU A 292 -28.65 -28.35 -9.32
C LEU A 292 -28.60 -27.09 -10.21
N CYS A 293 -27.44 -26.76 -10.78
CA CYS A 293 -27.32 -25.66 -11.76
C CYS A 293 -28.13 -25.93 -13.04
N GLU A 294 -28.05 -27.15 -13.58
CA GLU A 294 -28.85 -27.57 -14.74
C GLU A 294 -30.36 -27.49 -14.46
N THR A 295 -30.81 -28.00 -13.31
CA THR A 295 -32.24 -28.00 -12.93
C THR A 295 -32.79 -26.58 -12.73
N ILE A 296 -31.95 -25.64 -12.26
CA ILE A 296 -32.31 -24.22 -12.13
C ILE A 296 -32.29 -23.50 -13.50
N GLY A 297 -31.67 -24.10 -14.53
CA GLY A 297 -31.56 -23.52 -15.88
C GLY A 297 -30.44 -22.49 -16.01
N LEU A 298 -29.37 -22.62 -15.21
CA LEU A 298 -28.21 -21.73 -15.29
C LEU A 298 -27.35 -22.05 -16.52
N VAL A 299 -26.73 -21.02 -17.10
CA VAL A 299 -25.94 -21.17 -18.34
C VAL A 299 -24.43 -21.30 -18.02
N PRO A 300 -23.77 -22.42 -18.39
CA PRO A 300 -22.34 -22.62 -18.19
C PRO A 300 -21.47 -21.57 -18.90
N HIS A 301 -20.27 -21.32 -18.37
CA HIS A 301 -19.21 -20.38 -18.84
C HIS A 301 -19.63 -18.90 -19.01
N THR A 302 -20.93 -18.61 -18.92
CA THR A 302 -21.51 -17.27 -19.07
C THR A 302 -22.02 -16.74 -17.72
N GLN A 303 -22.65 -17.59 -16.91
CA GLN A 303 -23.12 -17.26 -15.56
C GLN A 303 -22.28 -17.95 -14.45
N TYR A 304 -21.93 -19.22 -14.64
CA TYR A 304 -21.17 -20.02 -13.67
C TYR A 304 -20.16 -20.95 -14.35
N GLN A 305 -19.21 -21.45 -13.55
CA GLN A 305 -18.25 -22.48 -13.94
C GLN A 305 -17.94 -23.40 -12.75
N LEU A 306 -17.61 -24.67 -13.02
CA LEU A 306 -17.30 -25.67 -11.98
C LEU A 306 -15.78 -25.91 -11.94
N GLY A 307 -15.17 -25.66 -10.78
CA GLY A 307 -13.75 -25.95 -10.53
C GLY A 307 -13.50 -27.39 -10.08
N VAL A 308 -12.43 -27.62 -9.34
CA VAL A 308 -12.10 -28.92 -8.73
C VAL A 308 -12.84 -29.12 -7.39
N THR A 309 -13.06 -28.06 -6.62
CA THR A 309 -13.71 -28.08 -5.29
C THR A 309 -14.85 -27.06 -5.11
N LYS A 310 -14.96 -26.06 -6.00
CA LYS A 310 -15.87 -24.91 -5.87
C LYS A 310 -16.74 -24.68 -7.12
N VAL A 311 -17.92 -24.10 -6.89
CA VAL A 311 -18.69 -23.39 -7.93
C VAL A 311 -18.21 -21.95 -7.99
N PHE A 312 -17.82 -21.50 -9.19
CA PHE A 312 -17.47 -20.12 -9.51
C PHE A 312 -18.64 -19.44 -10.21
N CYS A 313 -19.01 -18.24 -9.74
CA CYS A 313 -20.22 -17.53 -10.13
C CYS A 313 -19.90 -16.07 -10.51
N ARG A 314 -20.42 -15.60 -11.65
CA ARG A 314 -20.31 -14.19 -12.04
C ARG A 314 -21.14 -13.28 -11.14
N VAL A 315 -20.86 -11.97 -11.22
CA VAL A 315 -21.59 -10.92 -10.50
C VAL A 315 -23.10 -11.02 -10.78
N GLY A 316 -23.91 -10.89 -9.73
CA GLY A 316 -25.37 -10.91 -9.79
C GLY A 316 -26.02 -12.30 -9.64
N LEU A 317 -25.36 -13.39 -10.08
CA LEU A 317 -25.95 -14.74 -10.04
C LEU A 317 -26.35 -15.18 -8.62
N ILE A 318 -25.46 -15.02 -7.64
CA ILE A 318 -25.75 -15.33 -6.23
C ILE A 318 -26.94 -14.51 -5.70
N GLY A 319 -27.10 -13.26 -6.14
CA GLY A 319 -28.24 -12.41 -5.77
C GLY A 319 -29.57 -12.95 -6.30
N GLN A 320 -29.58 -13.50 -7.52
CA GLN A 320 -30.76 -14.16 -8.10
C GLN A 320 -31.11 -15.45 -7.34
N LEU A 321 -30.11 -16.30 -7.08
CA LEU A 321 -30.29 -17.54 -6.31
C LEU A 321 -30.78 -17.28 -4.88
N GLU A 322 -30.21 -16.29 -4.19
CA GLU A 322 -30.67 -15.89 -2.85
C GLU A 322 -32.06 -15.25 -2.89
N SER A 323 -32.44 -14.52 -3.94
CA SER A 323 -33.81 -14.01 -4.10
C SER A 323 -34.83 -15.14 -4.20
N MET A 324 -34.59 -16.13 -5.07
CA MET A 324 -35.45 -17.32 -5.21
C MET A 324 -35.51 -18.13 -3.91
N ARG A 325 -34.37 -18.26 -3.23
CA ARG A 325 -34.24 -18.98 -1.95
C ARG A 325 -35.00 -18.27 -0.83
N ASN A 326 -34.92 -16.95 -0.74
CA ASN A 326 -35.64 -16.16 0.24
C ASN A 326 -37.16 -16.20 0.04
N GLU A 327 -37.66 -16.28 -1.20
CA GLU A 327 -39.10 -16.44 -1.47
C GLU A 327 -39.63 -17.80 -0.95
N LYS A 328 -38.86 -18.88 -1.16
CA LYS A 328 -39.18 -20.22 -0.62
C LYS A 328 -39.05 -20.26 0.90
N LEU A 329 -37.97 -19.72 1.46
CA LEU A 329 -37.75 -19.65 2.91
C LEU A 329 -38.83 -18.82 3.61
N SER A 330 -39.22 -17.67 3.06
CA SER A 330 -40.25 -16.80 3.64
C SER A 330 -41.54 -17.56 3.89
N LYS A 331 -42.01 -18.36 2.91
CA LYS A 331 -43.23 -19.16 3.03
C LYS A 331 -43.16 -20.20 4.16
N LEU A 332 -42.02 -20.89 4.31
CA LEU A 332 -41.80 -21.85 5.40
C LEU A 332 -41.62 -21.17 6.77
N VAL A 333 -40.86 -20.08 6.81
CA VAL A 333 -40.56 -19.32 8.03
C VAL A 333 -41.82 -18.63 8.56
N CYS A 334 -42.72 -18.13 7.70
CA CYS A 334 -44.02 -17.62 8.14
C CYS A 334 -44.88 -18.71 8.78
N GLY A 335 -44.90 -19.94 8.25
CA GLY A 335 -45.57 -21.08 8.87
C GLY A 335 -44.98 -21.45 10.24
N LEU A 336 -43.65 -21.51 10.34
CA LEU A 336 -42.96 -21.77 11.60
C LEU A 336 -43.19 -20.65 12.63
N GLN A 337 -43.15 -19.38 12.20
CA GLN A 337 -43.43 -18.22 13.06
C GLN A 337 -44.89 -18.21 13.54
N ALA A 338 -45.86 -18.61 12.70
CA ALA A 338 -47.24 -18.74 13.11
C ALA A 338 -47.41 -19.82 14.19
N HIS A 339 -46.77 -20.98 14.03
CA HIS A 339 -46.82 -22.06 15.01
C HIS A 339 -46.10 -21.68 16.33
N ILE A 340 -44.94 -21.02 16.26
CA ILE A 340 -44.22 -20.53 17.45
C ILE A 340 -45.04 -19.47 18.20
N ARG A 341 -45.66 -18.52 17.49
CA ARG A 341 -46.55 -17.51 18.10
C ARG A 341 -47.76 -18.17 18.76
N TRP A 342 -48.43 -19.08 18.06
CA TRP A 342 -49.54 -19.85 18.61
C TRP A 342 -49.13 -20.58 19.91
N TYR A 343 -47.98 -21.26 19.91
CA TYR A 343 -47.47 -21.98 21.08
C TYR A 343 -47.21 -21.05 22.29
N PHE A 344 -46.60 -19.88 22.07
CA PHE A 344 -46.41 -18.89 23.15
C PHE A 344 -47.74 -18.28 23.63
N GLU A 345 -48.69 -18.03 22.73
CA GLU A 345 -50.03 -17.56 23.11
C GLU A 345 -50.84 -18.63 23.86
N GLN A 346 -50.63 -19.94 23.63
CA GLN A 346 -51.22 -20.99 24.48
C GLN A 346 -50.65 -20.94 25.91
N ILE A 347 -49.34 -20.82 26.07
CA ILE A 347 -48.70 -20.72 27.41
C ILE A 347 -49.20 -19.46 28.15
N GLU A 348 -49.31 -18.33 27.45
CA GLU A 348 -49.84 -17.08 28.01
C GLU A 348 -51.34 -17.19 28.36
N LEU A 349 -52.12 -17.92 27.56
CA LEU A 349 -53.53 -18.18 27.83
C LEU A 349 -53.72 -19.07 29.07
N ASP A 350 -52.93 -20.15 29.21
CA ASP A 350 -52.95 -21.04 30.37
C ASP A 350 -52.55 -20.30 31.66
N ASN A 351 -51.51 -19.45 31.59
CA ASN A 351 -51.13 -18.56 32.70
C ASN A 351 -52.29 -17.64 33.10
N ARG A 352 -52.98 -17.01 32.13
CA ARG A 352 -54.13 -16.13 32.40
C ARG A 352 -55.35 -16.88 32.94
N TYR A 353 -55.57 -18.15 32.56
CA TYR A 353 -56.59 -18.99 33.20
C TYR A 353 -56.24 -19.27 34.65
N ALA A 354 -54.98 -19.61 34.96
CA ALA A 354 -54.53 -19.81 36.35
C ALA A 354 -54.65 -18.53 37.19
N GLU A 355 -54.28 -17.36 36.64
CA GLU A 355 -54.52 -16.06 37.28
C GLU A 355 -56.01 -15.79 37.52
N TRP A 356 -56.86 -16.11 36.54
CA TRP A 356 -58.31 -15.91 36.63
C TRP A 356 -58.97 -16.80 37.68
N GLU A 357 -58.59 -18.08 37.76
CA GLU A 357 -59.05 -18.99 38.83
C GLU A 357 -58.59 -18.52 40.21
N ALA A 358 -57.31 -18.14 40.36
CA ALA A 358 -56.78 -17.59 41.60
C ALA A 358 -57.52 -16.30 42.00
N LEU A 359 -57.78 -15.40 41.04
CA LEU A 359 -58.52 -14.16 41.26
C LEU A 359 -59.99 -14.41 41.63
N LEU A 360 -60.66 -15.41 41.04
CA LEU A 360 -61.99 -15.85 41.47
C LEU A 360 -62.00 -16.42 42.88
N LEU A 361 -60.99 -17.22 43.24
CA LEU A 361 -60.84 -17.78 44.58
C LEU A 361 -60.59 -16.68 45.62
N ILE A 362 -59.73 -15.71 45.32
CA ILE A 362 -59.50 -14.51 46.14
C ILE A 362 -60.78 -13.68 46.26
N GLN A 363 -61.50 -13.41 45.16
CA GLN A 363 -62.78 -12.70 45.22
C GLN A 363 -63.82 -13.43 46.08
N LYS A 364 -63.89 -14.77 45.99
CA LYS A 364 -64.78 -15.60 46.83
C LYS A 364 -64.40 -15.50 48.30
N ALA A 365 -63.10 -15.60 48.62
CA ALA A 365 -62.58 -15.47 49.98
C ALA A 365 -62.83 -14.06 50.57
N VAL A 366 -62.59 -13.00 49.80
CA VAL A 366 -62.84 -11.61 50.21
C VAL A 366 -64.33 -11.33 50.41
N ARG A 367 -65.20 -11.75 49.48
CA ARG A 367 -66.66 -11.63 49.63
C ARG A 367 -67.16 -12.35 50.88
N HIS A 368 -66.67 -13.57 51.12
CA HIS A 368 -67.01 -14.34 52.31
C HIS A 368 -66.49 -13.67 53.60
N HIS A 369 -65.24 -13.17 53.60
CA HIS A 369 -64.68 -12.41 54.73
C HIS A 369 -65.46 -11.13 55.03
N VAL A 370 -65.94 -10.38 54.03
CA VAL A 370 -66.75 -9.17 54.23
C VAL A 370 -68.09 -9.48 54.92
N VAL A 371 -68.69 -10.64 54.64
CA VAL A 371 -69.89 -11.13 55.35
C VAL A 371 -69.53 -11.59 56.77
N VAL A 372 -68.54 -12.48 56.89
CA VAL A 372 -68.12 -13.08 58.17
C VAL A 372 -67.58 -12.03 59.15
N ARG A 373 -66.91 -10.98 58.70
CA ARG A 373 -66.45 -9.86 59.53
C ARG A 373 -67.58 -9.10 60.23
N LYS A 374 -68.81 -9.14 59.70
CA LYS A 374 -70.01 -8.55 60.35
C LYS A 374 -70.65 -9.49 61.38
N TRP A 375 -70.26 -10.77 61.43
CA TRP A 375 -70.86 -11.76 62.31
C TRP A 375 -70.31 -11.63 63.74
N PRO A 376 -71.15 -11.44 64.79
CA PRO A 376 -70.67 -11.21 66.15
C PRO A 376 -69.76 -12.32 66.71
N TRP A 377 -70.06 -13.58 66.38
CA TRP A 377 -69.23 -14.72 66.78
C TRP A 377 -67.83 -14.69 66.18
N TYR A 378 -67.67 -14.21 64.94
CA TYR A 378 -66.35 -14.03 64.34
C TYR A 378 -65.57 -12.88 65.00
N ARG A 379 -66.24 -11.79 65.39
CA ARG A 379 -65.61 -10.70 66.16
C ARG A 379 -65.14 -11.17 67.54
N LEU A 380 -65.93 -12.01 68.23
CA LEU A 380 -65.51 -12.67 69.47
C LEU A 380 -64.32 -13.60 69.22
N MET A 381 -64.38 -14.43 68.16
CA MET A 381 -63.29 -15.33 67.78
C MET A 381 -62.00 -14.57 67.43
N GLN A 382 -62.06 -13.39 66.81
CA GLN A 382 -60.89 -12.55 66.54
C GLN A 382 -60.24 -11.98 67.82
N LEU A 383 -61.00 -11.80 68.91
CA LEU A 383 -60.46 -11.39 70.22
C LEU A 383 -59.90 -12.57 71.00
N VAL A 384 -60.53 -13.74 70.91
CA VAL A 384 -60.12 -14.96 71.64
C VAL A 384 -58.98 -15.71 70.95
N ALA A 385 -58.93 -15.77 69.61
CA ALA A 385 -57.88 -16.49 68.88
C ALA A 385 -56.43 -16.09 69.21
N PRO A 386 -56.06 -14.79 69.35
CA PRO A 386 -54.71 -14.43 69.80
C PRO A 386 -54.48 -14.68 71.31
N MET A 387 -55.53 -15.00 72.07
CA MET A 387 -55.45 -15.44 73.47
C MET A 387 -55.46 -16.98 73.61
N VAL A 388 -55.40 -17.75 72.52
CA VAL A 388 -55.21 -19.20 72.52
C VAL A 388 -53.76 -19.51 72.10
N PRO A 389 -52.84 -19.76 73.04
CA PRO A 389 -51.47 -20.18 72.72
C PRO A 389 -51.48 -21.66 72.30
N LYS A 390 -50.41 -22.07 71.60
CA LYS A 390 -50.22 -23.42 70.98
C LYS A 390 -50.99 -23.60 69.67
N GLU A 391 -50.38 -23.10 68.60
CA GLU A 391 -49.69 -24.00 67.64
C GLU A 391 -48.77 -23.17 66.75
N ARG A 392 -49.22 -21.97 66.34
CA ARG A 392 -48.49 -21.03 65.49
C ARG A 392 -47.14 -20.58 66.05
N GLU A 393 -47.06 -20.31 67.35
CA GLU A 393 -45.80 -19.94 68.01
C GLU A 393 -44.80 -21.10 68.00
N LYS A 394 -45.27 -22.34 68.14
CA LYS A 394 -44.43 -23.55 68.09
C LYS A 394 -43.90 -23.77 66.67
N VAL A 395 -44.75 -23.67 65.65
CA VAL A 395 -44.34 -23.74 64.24
C VAL A 395 -43.37 -22.61 63.89
N MET A 396 -43.64 -21.36 64.30
CA MET A 396 -42.73 -20.23 64.07
C MET A 396 -41.37 -20.41 64.76
N ILE A 397 -41.33 -20.99 65.96
CA ILE A 397 -40.07 -21.34 66.64
C ILE A 397 -39.36 -22.48 65.88
N GLU A 398 -40.09 -23.48 65.39
CA GLU A 398 -39.54 -24.59 64.60
C GLU A 398 -38.93 -24.08 63.28
N ASP A 399 -39.67 -23.27 62.51
CA ASP A 399 -39.19 -22.58 61.29
C ASP A 399 -37.92 -21.75 61.57
N LEU A 400 -37.93 -20.91 62.62
CA LEU A 400 -36.78 -20.09 63.01
C LEU A 400 -35.58 -20.95 63.49
N THR A 401 -35.81 -22.14 64.06
CA THR A 401 -34.69 -23.05 64.38
C THR A 401 -34.10 -23.72 63.15
N VAL A 402 -34.92 -24.06 62.15
CA VAL A 402 -34.46 -24.59 60.86
C VAL A 402 -33.65 -23.54 60.10
N GLU A 403 -34.15 -22.30 60.00
CA GLU A 403 -33.42 -21.20 59.36
C GLU A 403 -32.10 -20.89 60.10
N ARG A 404 -32.13 -20.82 61.43
CA ARG A 404 -30.93 -20.64 62.27
C ARG A 404 -29.87 -21.71 62.01
N ASP A 405 -30.26 -22.98 61.90
CA ASP A 405 -29.30 -24.08 61.77
C ASP A 405 -28.79 -24.23 60.33
N ALA A 406 -29.60 -23.93 59.31
CA ALA A 406 -29.13 -23.76 57.93
C ALA A 406 -28.14 -22.59 57.79
N LEU A 407 -28.37 -21.48 58.49
CA LEU A 407 -27.44 -20.34 58.55
C LEU A 407 -26.12 -20.72 59.24
N LYS A 408 -26.15 -21.50 60.32
CA LYS A 408 -24.91 -22.01 60.95
C LYS A 408 -24.13 -22.94 60.03
N GLU A 409 -24.79 -23.82 59.28
CA GLU A 409 -24.13 -24.71 58.32
C GLU A 409 -23.49 -23.92 57.16
N LEU A 410 -24.12 -22.83 56.73
CA LEU A 410 -23.54 -21.91 55.76
C LEU A 410 -22.32 -21.15 56.32
N VAL A 411 -22.41 -20.63 57.55
CA VAL A 411 -21.29 -19.96 58.23
C VAL A 411 -20.12 -20.92 58.42
N GLY A 412 -20.35 -22.14 58.93
CA GLY A 412 -19.28 -23.12 59.15
C GLY A 412 -18.57 -23.55 57.86
N ARG A 413 -19.29 -23.61 56.72
CA ARG A 413 -18.66 -23.83 55.40
C ARG A 413 -17.79 -22.65 54.98
N LEU A 414 -18.29 -21.41 55.11
CA LEU A 414 -17.52 -20.20 54.76
C LEU A 414 -16.30 -20.01 55.67
N GLU A 415 -16.39 -20.35 56.96
CA GLU A 415 -15.25 -20.36 57.88
C GLU A 415 -14.19 -21.40 57.48
N GLY A 416 -14.63 -22.60 57.05
CA GLY A 416 -13.75 -23.64 56.50
C GLY A 416 -13.05 -23.22 55.21
N GLU A 417 -13.81 -22.73 54.22
CA GLU A 417 -13.26 -22.21 52.95
C GLU A 417 -12.26 -21.07 53.18
N ASN A 418 -12.56 -20.15 54.11
CA ASN A 418 -11.66 -19.06 54.47
C ASN A 418 -10.39 -19.56 55.18
N ALA A 419 -10.49 -20.55 56.07
CA ALA A 419 -9.33 -21.18 56.71
C ALA A 419 -8.42 -21.88 55.67
N ASP A 420 -9.00 -22.58 54.70
CA ASP A 420 -8.26 -23.21 53.60
C ASP A 420 -7.62 -22.17 52.67
N LEU A 421 -8.29 -21.05 52.37
CA LEU A 421 -7.70 -19.94 51.62
C LEU A 421 -6.54 -19.28 52.38
N ILE A 422 -6.66 -19.06 53.69
CA ILE A 422 -5.57 -18.53 54.53
C ILE A 422 -4.37 -19.49 54.56
N ASN A 423 -4.62 -20.80 54.67
CA ASN A 423 -3.57 -21.81 54.58
C ASN A 423 -2.93 -21.85 53.17
N LYS A 424 -3.72 -21.65 52.10
CA LYS A 424 -3.24 -21.57 50.72
C LYS A 424 -2.32 -20.37 50.54
N VAL A 425 -2.74 -19.18 50.97
CA VAL A 425 -1.93 -17.95 50.96
C VAL A 425 -0.62 -18.17 51.71
N ARG A 426 -0.66 -18.67 52.95
CA ARG A 426 0.54 -18.96 53.74
C ARG A 426 1.49 -19.96 53.07
N SER A 427 0.96 -20.95 52.36
CA SER A 427 1.77 -21.91 51.58
C SER A 427 2.45 -21.26 50.35
N LEU A 428 1.80 -20.27 49.74
CA LEU A 428 2.33 -19.50 48.61
C LEU A 428 3.37 -18.48 49.09
N GLU A 429 3.12 -17.77 50.19
CA GLU A 429 4.07 -16.88 50.85
C GLU A 429 5.38 -17.60 51.19
N LYS A 430 5.30 -18.80 51.79
CA LYS A 430 6.47 -19.64 52.08
C LYS A 430 7.24 -20.02 50.82
N ARG A 431 6.54 -20.43 49.75
CA ARG A 431 7.15 -20.71 48.43
C ARG A 431 7.82 -19.48 47.81
N VAL A 432 7.25 -18.29 47.98
CA VAL A 432 7.84 -17.03 47.51
C VAL A 432 9.11 -16.70 48.30
N SER A 433 9.12 -16.88 49.62
CA SER A 433 10.33 -16.71 50.43
C SER A 433 11.43 -17.70 50.04
N GLU A 434 11.08 -18.97 49.84
CA GLU A 434 12.02 -20.01 49.39
C GLU A 434 12.61 -19.69 48.01
N MET A 435 11.78 -19.23 47.06
CA MET A 435 12.25 -18.74 45.75
C MET A 435 13.18 -17.53 45.88
N LEU A 436 12.86 -16.56 46.73
CA LEU A 436 13.70 -15.38 46.94
C LEU A 436 15.05 -15.72 47.56
N ASP A 437 15.11 -16.67 48.49
CA ASP A 437 16.36 -17.13 49.09
C ASP A 437 17.19 -18.04 48.16
N VAL A 438 16.56 -18.76 47.23
CA VAL A 438 17.28 -19.40 46.11
C VAL A 438 17.84 -18.36 45.15
N ASN A 439 17.05 -17.35 44.76
CA ASN A 439 17.50 -16.29 43.86
C ASN A 439 18.68 -15.51 44.45
N ARG A 440 18.62 -15.15 45.74
CA ARG A 440 19.73 -14.53 46.48
C ARG A 440 21.02 -15.36 46.45
N ARG A 441 20.95 -16.69 46.53
CA ARG A 441 22.13 -17.56 46.42
C ARG A 441 22.70 -17.52 45.00
N GLN A 442 21.84 -17.61 43.99
CA GLN A 442 22.24 -17.49 42.59
C GLN A 442 22.83 -16.11 42.28
N ASP A 443 22.28 -15.02 42.82
CA ASP A 443 22.82 -13.67 42.67
C ASP A 443 24.22 -13.55 43.31
N CYS A 444 24.44 -14.18 44.48
CA CYS A 444 25.77 -14.26 45.11
C CYS A 444 26.76 -15.11 44.29
N GLU A 445 26.34 -16.30 43.80
CA GLU A 445 27.16 -17.17 42.94
C GLU A 445 27.53 -16.49 41.62
N ILE A 446 26.59 -15.76 41.01
CA ILE A 446 26.84 -14.92 39.84
C ILE A 446 27.79 -13.76 40.19
N GLY A 447 27.72 -13.22 41.41
CA GLY A 447 28.65 -12.23 41.93
C GLY A 447 30.09 -12.76 41.98
N THR A 448 30.31 -13.91 42.62
CA THR A 448 31.65 -14.53 42.71
C THR A 448 32.18 -14.95 41.34
N MET A 449 31.33 -15.54 40.49
CA MET A 449 31.71 -15.91 39.11
C MET A 449 32.08 -14.68 38.26
N ARG A 450 31.42 -13.52 38.48
CA ARG A 450 31.81 -12.26 37.82
C ARG A 450 33.13 -11.72 38.32
N GLU A 451 33.42 -11.80 39.62
CA GLU A 451 34.73 -11.42 40.14
C GLU A 451 35.85 -12.31 39.59
N GLU A 452 35.62 -13.62 39.49
CA GLU A 452 36.58 -14.55 38.89
C GLU A 452 36.77 -14.28 37.39
N MET A 453 35.69 -14.02 36.66
CA MET A 453 35.75 -13.62 35.25
C MET A 453 36.49 -12.29 35.07
N GLN A 454 36.25 -11.29 35.93
CA GLN A 454 36.97 -10.02 35.94
C GLN A 454 38.48 -10.22 36.17
N LYS A 455 38.86 -11.07 37.14
CA LYS A 455 40.25 -11.45 37.41
C LYS A 455 40.89 -12.18 36.21
N GLN A 456 40.12 -12.99 35.48
CA GLN A 456 40.56 -13.62 34.22
C GLN A 456 40.67 -12.63 33.06
N GLU A 457 39.77 -11.65 32.94
CA GLU A 457 39.83 -10.58 31.93
C GLU A 457 41.03 -9.66 32.17
N ASP A 458 41.32 -9.28 33.42
CA ASP A 458 42.51 -8.48 33.76
C ASP A 458 43.81 -9.26 33.55
N LEU A 459 43.81 -10.58 33.83
CA LEU A 459 44.93 -11.47 33.51
C LEU A 459 45.11 -11.62 31.99
N LEU A 460 44.04 -11.77 31.21
CA LEU A 460 44.11 -11.80 29.75
C LEU A 460 44.56 -10.45 29.18
N ALA A 461 44.11 -9.33 29.75
CA ALA A 461 44.53 -7.99 29.32
C ALA A 461 45.98 -7.66 29.70
N THR A 462 46.53 -8.26 30.75
CA THR A 462 47.97 -8.17 31.06
C THR A 462 48.79 -9.13 30.20
N LEU A 463 48.31 -10.35 29.96
CA LEU A 463 48.93 -11.28 29.00
C LEU A 463 48.91 -10.73 27.57
N GLN A 464 47.85 -10.06 27.12
CA GLN A 464 47.79 -9.40 25.82
C GLN A 464 48.73 -8.19 25.73
N ARG A 465 48.87 -7.39 26.80
CA ARG A 465 49.90 -6.34 26.84
C ARG A 465 51.29 -6.95 26.72
N ASN A 466 51.60 -7.96 27.53
CA ASN A 466 52.89 -8.67 27.48
C ASN A 466 53.14 -9.31 26.11
N LEU A 467 52.11 -9.92 25.49
CA LEU A 467 52.20 -10.46 24.13
C LEU A 467 52.49 -9.33 23.13
N SER A 468 51.73 -8.23 23.14
CA SER A 468 51.97 -7.09 22.25
C SER A 468 53.35 -6.45 22.46
N GLU A 469 53.88 -6.46 23.68
CA GLU A 469 55.23 -5.97 23.98
C GLU A 469 56.32 -6.93 23.48
N GLN A 470 56.07 -8.25 23.54
CA GLN A 470 56.94 -9.27 22.93
C GLN A 470 56.83 -9.26 21.40
N GLU A 471 55.65 -9.02 20.83
CA GLU A 471 55.43 -8.81 19.39
C GLU A 471 56.13 -7.53 18.92
N HIS A 472 56.10 -6.44 19.70
CA HIS A 472 56.84 -5.22 19.36
C HIS A 472 58.36 -5.40 19.51
N LYS A 473 58.83 -6.18 20.49
CA LYS A 473 60.24 -6.58 20.61
C LYS A 473 60.67 -7.50 19.46
N LEU A 474 59.82 -8.45 19.06
CA LEU A 474 60.03 -9.31 17.89
C LEU A 474 60.00 -8.50 16.60
N MET A 475 59.10 -7.53 16.44
CA MET A 475 59.03 -6.64 15.27
C MET A 475 60.25 -5.72 15.20
N ASN A 476 60.71 -5.17 16.32
CA ASN A 476 61.95 -4.40 16.37
C ASN A 476 63.17 -5.30 16.05
N LEU A 477 63.22 -6.51 16.62
CA LEU A 477 64.24 -7.51 16.29
C LEU A 477 64.18 -7.93 14.82
N HIS A 478 62.99 -8.03 14.22
CA HIS A 478 62.80 -8.37 12.81
C HIS A 478 63.14 -7.19 11.89
N SER A 479 62.95 -5.93 12.33
CA SER A 479 63.50 -4.74 11.66
C SER A 479 65.02 -4.80 11.68
N THR A 480 65.64 -4.95 12.86
CA THR A 480 67.11 -5.04 12.94
C THR A 480 67.68 -6.28 12.22
N LEU A 481 66.94 -7.39 12.19
CA LEU A 481 67.33 -8.59 11.45
C LEU A 481 67.14 -8.39 9.95
N SER A 482 66.12 -7.67 9.50
CA SER A 482 65.93 -7.30 8.08
C SER A 482 66.95 -6.25 7.63
N GLU A 483 67.31 -5.31 8.49
CA GLU A 483 68.38 -4.33 8.27
C GLU A 483 69.73 -5.04 8.18
N GLU A 484 70.07 -5.91 9.14
CA GLU A 484 71.29 -6.73 9.09
C GLU A 484 71.25 -7.81 8.00
N GLN A 485 70.10 -8.31 7.57
CA GLN A 485 69.97 -9.18 6.39
C GLN A 485 70.17 -8.40 5.10
N SER A 486 69.67 -7.16 4.99
CA SER A 486 69.98 -6.27 3.88
C SER A 486 71.47 -5.92 3.87
N ARG A 487 72.07 -5.66 5.03
CA ARG A 487 73.52 -5.47 5.22
C ARG A 487 74.32 -6.70 4.81
N ILE A 488 73.90 -7.90 5.21
CA ILE A 488 74.51 -9.17 4.82
C ILE A 488 74.32 -9.43 3.34
N GLN A 489 73.23 -8.98 2.71
CA GLN A 489 73.03 -9.09 1.28
C GLN A 489 73.90 -8.08 0.51
N GLU A 490 73.96 -6.82 0.92
CA GLU A 490 74.90 -5.80 0.40
C GLU A 490 76.36 -6.24 0.57
N LEU A 491 76.72 -6.86 1.70
CA LEU A 491 78.04 -7.44 1.96
C LEU A 491 78.28 -8.75 1.21
N ARG A 492 77.24 -9.49 0.80
CA ARG A 492 77.35 -10.68 -0.07
C ARG A 492 77.50 -10.30 -1.53
N ASP A 493 76.72 -9.34 -2.01
CA ASP A 493 76.83 -8.83 -3.37
C ASP A 493 78.13 -8.01 -3.53
N GLY A 494 78.52 -7.28 -2.48
CA GLY A 494 79.84 -6.68 -2.32
C GLY A 494 80.97 -7.71 -2.26
N ASN A 495 80.84 -8.80 -1.48
CA ASN A 495 81.82 -9.90 -1.50
C ASN A 495 81.83 -10.66 -2.83
N ALA A 496 80.72 -10.81 -3.54
CA ALA A 496 80.69 -11.45 -4.86
C ALA A 496 81.41 -10.59 -5.92
N LEU A 497 81.36 -9.26 -5.78
CA LEU A 497 82.21 -8.33 -6.54
C LEU A 497 83.68 -8.44 -6.09
N LEU A 498 83.95 -8.35 -4.79
CA LEU A 498 85.31 -8.38 -4.24
C LEU A 498 86.00 -9.74 -4.42
N GLU A 499 85.30 -10.86 -4.44
CA GLU A 499 85.86 -12.19 -4.75
C GLU A 499 86.18 -12.31 -6.25
N LYS A 500 85.34 -11.75 -7.12
CA LYS A 500 85.58 -11.68 -8.57
C LYS A 500 86.78 -10.78 -8.89
N ASP A 501 86.88 -9.64 -8.21
CA ASP A 501 88.02 -8.73 -8.30
C ASP A 501 89.27 -9.34 -7.64
N MET A 502 89.13 -10.00 -6.48
CA MET A 502 90.22 -10.73 -5.82
C MET A 502 90.71 -11.91 -6.65
N GLU A 503 89.88 -12.62 -7.41
CA GLU A 503 90.36 -13.71 -8.28
C GLU A 503 91.20 -13.14 -9.44
N SER A 504 90.82 -11.99 -9.98
CA SER A 504 91.63 -11.25 -10.96
C SER A 504 92.94 -10.71 -10.35
N MET A 505 92.90 -10.21 -9.12
CA MET A 505 94.07 -9.71 -8.39
C MET A 505 94.97 -10.84 -7.93
N LYS A 506 94.45 -12.02 -7.55
CA LYS A 506 95.23 -13.22 -7.21
C LYS A 506 96.06 -13.68 -8.40
N GLN A 507 95.49 -13.70 -9.62
CA GLN A 507 96.21 -14.11 -10.83
C GLN A 507 97.34 -13.14 -11.24
N SER A 508 97.26 -11.87 -10.84
CA SER A 508 98.37 -10.91 -10.92
C SER A 508 99.36 -11.08 -9.75
N LEU A 509 98.86 -11.17 -8.52
CA LEU A 509 99.66 -11.22 -7.30
C LEU A 509 100.45 -12.53 -7.13
N GLN A 510 99.99 -13.66 -7.70
CA GLN A 510 100.77 -14.89 -7.78
C GLN A 510 102.00 -14.77 -8.71
N LYS A 511 101.97 -13.87 -9.70
CA LYS A 511 103.14 -13.58 -10.56
C LYS A 511 104.14 -12.64 -9.88
N GLU A 512 103.72 -11.87 -8.89
CA GLU A 512 104.57 -10.87 -8.21
C GLU A 512 105.11 -11.37 -6.86
N ARG A 513 104.35 -12.18 -6.11
CA ARG A 513 104.82 -12.77 -4.84
C ARG A 513 105.96 -13.79 -5.00
N GLY A 514 106.14 -14.36 -6.18
CA GLY A 514 107.30 -15.23 -6.49
C GLY A 514 108.62 -14.48 -6.65
N ALA A 515 108.62 -13.14 -6.69
CA ALA A 515 109.80 -12.33 -7.01
C ALA A 515 110.44 -11.62 -5.80
N ARG A 516 110.08 -12.01 -4.56
CA ARG A 516 110.51 -11.28 -3.35
C ARG A 516 110.76 -12.15 -2.11
N GLU A 517 111.40 -13.30 -2.31
CA GLU A 517 111.87 -14.19 -1.23
C GLU A 517 112.77 -13.49 -0.20
N GLN A 518 113.46 -12.42 -0.62
CA GLN A 518 114.34 -11.58 0.19
C GLN A 518 113.58 -10.61 1.12
N MET A 519 112.99 -11.18 2.18
CA MET A 519 113.49 -10.97 3.54
C MET A 519 112.76 -11.99 4.43
N GLU A 520 113.25 -13.23 4.47
CA GLU A 520 114.33 -13.65 5.38
C GLU A 520 114.11 -13.23 6.85
N LEU A 521 114.25 -14.22 7.74
CA LEU A 521 114.58 -14.04 9.16
C LEU A 521 113.51 -13.45 10.11
N ASN A 522 112.27 -13.90 9.98
CA ASN A 522 111.48 -14.33 11.14
C ASN A 522 110.97 -15.78 10.89
N GLN A 523 111.86 -16.70 10.50
CA GLN A 523 112.74 -17.48 11.39
C GLN A 523 111.93 -18.50 12.23
N LYS A 524 112.20 -19.80 12.00
CA LYS A 524 111.61 -21.00 12.66
C LYS A 524 110.31 -21.59 12.07
N LEU A 525 109.97 -21.33 10.80
CA LEU A 525 108.88 -22.01 10.07
C LEU A 525 109.39 -23.09 9.06
N ALA A 526 110.44 -23.86 9.41
CA ALA A 526 111.10 -24.75 8.44
C ALA A 526 111.85 -25.96 9.04
N HIS A 527 111.40 -26.55 10.15
CA HIS A 527 112.15 -27.68 10.76
C HIS A 527 111.34 -28.79 11.46
N VAL A 528 110.02 -28.83 11.29
CA VAL A 528 109.14 -29.84 11.93
C VAL A 528 108.32 -30.63 10.89
N GLN A 529 107.75 -29.92 9.91
CA GLN A 529 106.68 -30.42 9.03
C GLN A 529 107.13 -31.35 7.88
N LEU A 530 108.16 -32.17 8.07
CA LEU A 530 108.54 -33.21 7.11
C LEU A 530 108.95 -34.55 7.76
N LYS A 531 108.64 -34.75 9.05
CA LYS A 531 108.81 -36.05 9.72
C LYS A 531 107.63 -36.51 10.58
N GLU A 532 106.69 -35.63 10.90
CA GLU A 532 105.42 -35.98 11.58
C GLU A 532 104.34 -36.48 10.59
N MET A 533 104.50 -36.19 9.29
CA MET A 533 103.53 -36.52 8.24
C MET A 533 103.41 -38.02 7.92
N GLU A 534 104.33 -38.86 8.41
CA GLU A 534 104.25 -40.32 8.27
C GLU A 534 103.46 -40.98 9.42
N GLU A 535 103.31 -40.31 10.58
CA GLU A 535 102.52 -40.83 11.70
C GLU A 535 101.03 -40.44 11.57
N ALA A 536 100.75 -39.22 11.10
CA ALA A 536 99.39 -38.68 10.91
C ALA A 536 98.47 -39.51 10.00
N LEU A 537 99.03 -40.30 9.07
CA LEU A 537 98.25 -41.16 8.17
C LEU A 537 97.53 -42.28 8.96
N THR A 538 98.16 -42.79 10.02
CA THR A 538 97.58 -43.89 10.84
C THR A 538 96.41 -43.43 11.71
N GLU A 539 96.40 -42.17 12.17
CA GLU A 539 95.24 -41.59 12.86
C GLU A 539 94.03 -41.47 11.92
N THR A 540 94.23 -41.05 10.65
CA THR A 540 93.10 -40.87 9.72
C THR A 540 92.34 -42.17 9.40
N GLU A 541 93.03 -43.32 9.38
CA GLU A 541 92.38 -44.63 9.21
C GLU A 541 91.48 -44.98 10.43
N SER A 542 91.88 -44.58 11.64
CA SER A 542 91.09 -44.79 12.86
C SER A 542 89.83 -43.91 12.93
N VAL A 543 89.94 -42.65 12.50
CA VAL A 543 88.82 -41.68 12.44
C VAL A 543 87.76 -42.12 11.43
N LYS A 544 88.18 -42.72 10.30
CA LYS A 544 87.27 -43.30 9.31
C LYS A 544 86.37 -44.41 9.89
N ILE A 545 86.95 -45.35 10.65
CA ILE A 545 86.18 -46.43 11.31
C ILE A 545 85.21 -45.86 12.36
N SER A 546 85.59 -44.80 13.07
CA SER A 546 84.70 -44.08 13.98
C SER A 546 83.50 -43.44 13.25
N LEU A 547 83.74 -42.79 12.12
CA LEU A 547 82.69 -42.14 11.32
C LEU A 547 81.74 -43.15 10.65
N GLU A 548 82.24 -44.27 10.15
CA GLU A 548 81.41 -45.36 9.60
C GLU A 548 80.49 -46.00 10.67
N SER A 549 80.93 -46.02 11.93
CA SER A 549 80.10 -46.43 13.08
C SER A 549 79.02 -45.40 13.41
N GLN A 550 79.37 -44.11 13.45
CA GLN A 550 78.42 -43.01 13.72
C GLN A 550 77.36 -42.87 12.63
N LEU A 551 77.69 -43.11 11.35
CA LEU A 551 76.74 -43.15 10.24
C LEU A 551 75.69 -44.25 10.45
N LYS A 552 76.09 -45.48 10.77
CA LYS A 552 75.14 -46.59 11.02
C LYS A 552 74.22 -46.36 12.22
N MET A 553 74.68 -45.62 13.24
CA MET A 553 73.82 -45.18 14.33
C MET A 553 72.79 -44.13 13.86
N ARG A 554 73.23 -43.13 13.07
CA ARG A 554 72.36 -42.09 12.50
C ARG A 554 71.35 -42.62 11.47
N GLU A 555 71.68 -43.68 10.75
CA GLU A 555 70.75 -44.39 9.86
C GLU A 555 69.65 -45.11 10.64
N LYS A 556 69.99 -45.77 11.76
CA LYS A 556 69.00 -46.35 12.68
C LYS A 556 68.10 -45.31 13.33
N GLU A 557 68.67 -44.23 13.86
CA GLU A 557 67.92 -43.12 14.43
C GLU A 557 66.92 -42.52 13.40
N ASN A 558 67.28 -42.49 12.11
CA ASN A 558 66.38 -42.05 11.03
C ASN A 558 65.23 -43.03 10.75
N GLU A 559 65.43 -44.34 10.77
CA GLU A 559 64.31 -45.30 10.60
C GLU A 559 63.42 -45.39 11.85
N GLU A 560 63.98 -45.23 13.05
CA GLU A 560 63.20 -45.08 14.28
C GLU A 560 62.39 -43.77 14.27
N LEU A 561 62.92 -42.67 13.72
CA LEU A 561 62.15 -41.44 13.49
C LEU A 561 61.07 -41.61 12.41
N LYS A 562 61.35 -42.26 11.27
CA LYS A 562 60.36 -42.53 10.22
C LYS A 562 59.19 -43.38 10.72
N THR A 563 59.47 -44.47 11.42
CA THR A 563 58.44 -45.37 11.97
C THR A 563 57.59 -44.65 13.02
N ARG A 564 58.20 -43.80 13.86
CA ARG A 564 57.51 -42.94 14.83
C ARG A 564 56.66 -41.85 14.18
N VAL A 565 57.12 -41.25 13.08
CA VAL A 565 56.33 -40.30 12.27
C VAL A 565 55.15 -41.00 11.58
N ASN A 566 55.32 -42.22 11.09
CA ASN A 566 54.21 -42.99 10.51
C ASN A 566 53.14 -43.33 11.57
N GLN A 567 53.54 -43.71 12.79
CA GLN A 567 52.62 -43.90 13.92
C GLN A 567 51.90 -42.59 14.32
N GLN A 568 52.59 -41.44 14.21
CA GLN A 568 51.95 -40.13 14.39
C GLN A 568 50.95 -39.81 13.26
N LEU A 569 51.22 -40.17 12.01
CA LEU A 569 50.27 -40.01 10.91
C LEU A 569 49.03 -40.91 11.03
N GLU A 570 49.17 -42.13 11.56
CA GLU A 570 48.02 -43.01 11.83
C GLU A 570 47.17 -42.52 13.01
N THR A 571 47.80 -42.05 14.09
CA THR A 571 47.07 -41.44 15.22
C THR A 571 46.40 -40.12 14.83
N ILE A 572 47.02 -39.30 13.97
CA ILE A 572 46.39 -38.11 13.37
C ILE A 572 45.17 -38.49 12.53
N LYS A 573 45.23 -39.54 11.69
CA LYS A 573 44.06 -40.03 10.93
C LYS A 573 42.93 -40.50 11.85
N SER A 574 43.27 -41.22 12.93
CA SER A 574 42.30 -41.64 13.95
C SER A 574 41.63 -40.44 14.63
N MET A 575 42.42 -39.44 15.04
CA MET A 575 41.89 -38.19 15.62
C MET A 575 41.05 -37.39 14.61
N GLN A 576 41.43 -37.32 13.34
CA GLN A 576 40.63 -36.67 12.30
C GLN A 576 39.28 -37.36 12.10
N SER A 577 39.23 -38.71 12.15
CA SER A 577 37.97 -39.46 12.12
C SER A 577 37.10 -39.18 13.35
N GLN A 578 37.69 -39.11 14.55
CA GLN A 578 36.95 -38.77 15.77
C GLN A 578 36.48 -37.32 15.80
N ILE A 579 37.26 -36.38 15.25
CA ILE A 579 36.87 -34.97 15.09
C ILE A 579 35.71 -34.85 14.09
N PHE A 580 35.70 -35.63 13.01
CA PHE A 580 34.58 -35.66 12.07
C PHE A 580 33.29 -36.18 12.71
N ASP A 581 33.33 -37.30 13.44
CA ASP A 581 32.18 -37.82 14.18
C ASP A 581 31.69 -36.86 15.27
N GLN A 582 32.61 -36.22 16.02
CA GLN A 582 32.24 -35.21 17.01
C GLN A 582 31.67 -33.95 16.35
N SER A 583 32.23 -33.48 15.23
CA SER A 583 31.70 -32.34 14.48
C SER A 583 30.29 -32.62 13.93
N SER A 584 30.06 -33.83 13.41
CA SER A 584 28.73 -34.29 12.99
C SER A 584 27.72 -34.30 14.15
N ARG A 585 28.13 -34.82 15.32
CA ARG A 585 27.31 -34.81 16.54
C ARG A 585 27.07 -33.41 17.11
N VAL A 586 28.05 -32.51 17.02
CA VAL A 586 27.90 -31.09 17.39
C VAL A 586 26.92 -30.40 16.45
N SER A 587 27.05 -30.57 15.13
CA SER A 587 26.11 -30.01 14.15
C SER A 587 24.67 -30.50 14.35
N ALA A 588 24.49 -31.79 14.69
CA ALA A 588 23.18 -32.34 15.05
C ALA A 588 22.63 -31.74 16.36
N ALA A 589 23.45 -31.58 17.39
CA ALA A 589 23.07 -30.97 18.66
C ALA A 589 22.79 -29.46 18.53
N GLU A 590 23.56 -28.74 17.71
CA GLU A 590 23.34 -27.33 17.37
C GLU A 590 22.04 -27.15 16.58
N SER A 591 21.72 -28.07 15.66
CA SER A 591 20.44 -28.09 14.93
C SER A 591 19.25 -28.32 15.87
N GLN A 592 19.38 -29.26 16.83
CA GLN A 592 18.35 -29.48 17.86
C GLN A 592 18.21 -28.27 18.79
N LEU A 593 19.32 -27.70 19.27
CA LEU A 593 19.34 -26.50 20.12
C LEU A 593 18.81 -25.27 19.37
N HIS A 594 18.99 -25.17 18.05
CA HIS A 594 18.41 -24.13 17.23
C HIS A 594 16.88 -24.29 17.11
N ALA A 595 16.40 -25.52 16.84
CA ALA A 595 14.98 -25.83 16.84
C ALA A 595 14.32 -25.56 18.19
N GLU A 596 14.97 -25.95 19.30
CA GLU A 596 14.50 -25.72 20.67
C GLU A 596 14.50 -24.22 21.03
N ARG A 597 15.52 -23.45 20.60
CA ARG A 597 15.54 -21.99 20.73
C ARG A 597 14.43 -21.30 19.93
N MET A 598 14.09 -21.80 18.74
CA MET A 598 12.98 -21.28 17.94
C MET A 598 11.62 -21.65 18.54
N ALA A 599 11.45 -22.87 19.04
CA ALA A 599 10.27 -23.29 19.77
C ALA A 599 10.08 -22.48 21.06
N LYS A 600 11.17 -22.23 21.81
CA LYS A 600 11.17 -21.37 23.00
C LYS A 600 10.79 -19.93 22.66
N LYS A 601 11.40 -19.31 21.63
CA LYS A 601 11.01 -17.98 21.14
C LYS A 601 9.52 -17.93 20.75
N LYS A 602 9.00 -18.96 20.10
CA LYS A 602 7.57 -19.04 19.73
C LYS A 602 6.68 -19.09 20.98
N ALA A 603 7.03 -19.90 21.97
CA ALA A 603 6.29 -19.97 23.25
C ALA A 603 6.41 -18.69 24.08
N GLU A 604 7.57 -18.01 24.06
CA GLU A 604 7.77 -16.72 24.73
C GLU A 604 6.93 -15.61 24.06
N ASN A 605 6.87 -15.57 22.72
CA ASN A 605 6.00 -14.65 21.97
C ASN A 605 4.51 -14.95 22.19
N GLU A 606 4.11 -16.23 22.15
CA GLU A 606 2.72 -16.65 22.45
C GLU A 606 2.31 -16.27 23.86
N LYS A 607 3.21 -16.42 24.85
CA LYS A 607 2.98 -15.94 26.22
C LYS A 607 2.81 -14.42 26.26
N LEU A 608 3.68 -13.66 25.59
CA LEU A 608 3.65 -12.19 25.59
C LEU A 608 2.33 -11.68 25.01
N ILE A 609 1.85 -12.28 23.92
CA ILE A 609 0.52 -12.01 23.34
C ILE A 609 -0.61 -12.35 24.34
N THR A 610 -0.51 -13.46 25.09
CA THR A 610 -1.53 -13.75 26.13
C THR A 610 -1.48 -12.77 27.31
N ASP A 611 -0.30 -12.31 27.73
CA ASP A 611 -0.15 -11.33 28.81
C ASP A 611 -0.71 -9.95 28.37
N GLU A 612 -0.49 -9.53 27.12
CA GLU A 612 -1.12 -8.33 26.53
C GLU A 612 -2.65 -8.45 26.46
N VAL A 613 -3.17 -9.60 25.97
CA VAL A 613 -4.62 -9.85 25.92
C VAL A 613 -5.25 -9.87 27.32
N ILE A 614 -4.54 -10.36 28.34
CA ILE A 614 -4.98 -10.27 29.74
C ILE A 614 -5.03 -8.81 30.21
N ALA A 615 -4.00 -8.01 29.91
CA ALA A 615 -3.98 -6.59 30.26
C ALA A 615 -5.09 -5.77 29.57
N ASP A 616 -5.40 -6.07 28.31
CA ASP A 616 -6.50 -5.41 27.58
C ASP A 616 -7.89 -5.87 28.05
N LEU A 617 -8.05 -7.14 28.43
CA LEU A 617 -9.26 -7.62 29.10
C LEU A 617 -9.46 -6.93 30.46
N GLN A 618 -8.39 -6.68 31.21
CA GLN A 618 -8.44 -5.90 32.46
C GLN A 618 -8.84 -4.45 32.20
N LYS A 619 -8.22 -3.75 31.23
CA LYS A 619 -8.62 -2.39 30.81
C LYS A 619 -10.10 -2.32 30.38
N SER A 620 -10.58 -3.36 29.68
CA SER A 620 -11.97 -3.45 29.24
C SER A 620 -12.94 -3.68 30.41
N LEU A 621 -12.56 -4.49 31.41
CA LEU A 621 -13.30 -4.68 32.65
C LEU A 621 -13.40 -3.37 33.44
N ASP A 622 -12.25 -2.72 33.69
CA ASP A 622 -12.15 -1.39 34.30
C ASP A 622 -13.08 -0.36 33.64
N HIS A 623 -13.11 -0.34 32.31
CA HIS A 623 -13.97 0.57 31.55
C HIS A 623 -15.46 0.18 31.66
N ALA A 624 -15.79 -1.11 31.65
CA ALA A 624 -17.15 -1.60 31.85
C ALA A 624 -17.67 -1.26 33.27
N GLU A 625 -16.86 -1.40 34.31
CA GLU A 625 -17.20 -1.04 35.68
C GLU A 625 -17.39 0.47 35.86
N LYS A 626 -16.47 1.29 35.31
CA LYS A 626 -16.62 2.76 35.30
C LYS A 626 -17.89 3.19 34.55
N LYS A 627 -18.23 2.52 33.45
CA LYS A 627 -19.47 2.76 32.68
C LYS A 627 -20.71 2.30 33.46
N ALA A 628 -20.66 1.18 34.18
CA ALA A 628 -21.74 0.71 35.04
C ALA A 628 -21.99 1.66 36.23
N ALA A 629 -20.93 2.17 36.86
CA ALA A 629 -21.03 3.18 37.92
C ALA A 629 -21.67 4.49 37.41
N LEU A 630 -21.23 4.99 36.26
CA LEU A 630 -21.80 6.18 35.61
C LEU A 630 -23.28 5.99 35.20
N LEU A 631 -23.66 4.78 34.77
CA LEU A 631 -25.06 4.45 34.50
C LEU A 631 -25.89 4.39 35.80
N LYS A 632 -25.37 3.77 36.86
CA LYS A 632 -26.03 3.67 38.17
C LYS A 632 -26.31 5.06 38.77
N GLU A 633 -25.37 6.00 38.64
CA GLU A 633 -25.58 7.38 39.07
C GLU A 633 -26.59 8.13 38.18
N LYS A 634 -26.59 7.90 36.85
CA LYS A 634 -27.62 8.45 35.96
C LYS A 634 -29.02 7.92 36.27
N TRP A 635 -29.16 6.64 36.63
CA TRP A 635 -30.41 6.08 37.12
C TRP A 635 -30.84 6.75 38.44
N ARG A 636 -29.93 6.88 39.42
CA ARG A 636 -30.20 7.58 40.69
C ARG A 636 -30.69 9.02 40.50
N VAL A 637 -30.08 9.76 39.57
CA VAL A 637 -30.52 11.12 39.21
C VAL A 637 -31.90 11.10 38.56
N LYS A 638 -32.18 10.14 37.67
CA LYS A 638 -33.50 9.99 37.06
C LYS A 638 -34.59 9.55 38.05
N ASP A 639 -34.29 8.70 39.02
CA ASP A 639 -35.27 8.34 40.07
C ASP A 639 -35.64 9.56 40.94
N VAL A 640 -34.66 10.43 41.23
CA VAL A 640 -34.91 11.72 41.92
C VAL A 640 -35.71 12.69 41.03
N GLU A 641 -35.53 12.67 39.71
CA GLU A 641 -36.31 13.48 38.78
C GLU A 641 -37.74 12.96 38.59
N VAL A 642 -37.91 11.64 38.45
CA VAL A 642 -39.22 10.96 38.42
C VAL A 642 -39.96 11.17 39.74
N GLY A 643 -39.27 11.11 40.89
CA GLY A 643 -39.87 11.44 42.19
C GLY A 643 -40.38 12.90 42.26
N LYS A 644 -39.64 13.86 41.70
CA LYS A 644 -40.07 15.26 41.59
C LYS A 644 -41.24 15.43 40.62
N LEU A 645 -41.26 14.71 39.50
CA LEU A 645 -42.35 14.75 38.51
C LEU A 645 -43.62 14.10 39.07
N ASN A 646 -43.51 12.94 39.72
CA ASN A 646 -44.63 12.28 40.40
C ASN A 646 -45.21 13.19 41.50
N LYS A 647 -44.37 13.88 42.29
CA LYS A 647 -44.87 14.86 43.26
C LYS A 647 -45.57 16.04 42.58
N LYS A 648 -45.02 16.61 41.51
CA LYS A 648 -45.73 17.65 40.74
C LYS A 648 -47.05 17.14 40.15
N LEU A 649 -47.13 15.86 39.79
CA LEU A 649 -48.35 15.23 39.28
C LEU A 649 -49.40 15.04 40.38
N THR A 650 -49.02 14.62 41.60
CA THR A 650 -49.94 14.61 42.75
C THR A 650 -50.40 16.02 43.11
N ASP A 651 -49.45 16.96 43.26
CA ASP A 651 -49.75 18.36 43.61
C ASP A 651 -50.69 19.03 42.57
N SER A 652 -50.61 18.62 41.29
CA SER A 652 -51.51 19.06 40.21
C SER A 652 -52.85 18.31 40.21
N THR A 653 -52.87 17.04 40.58
CA THR A 653 -54.10 16.23 40.69
C THR A 653 -54.97 16.73 41.84
N ASP A 654 -54.36 17.03 42.99
CA ASP A 654 -55.04 17.62 44.14
C ASP A 654 -55.64 19.00 43.81
N GLN A 655 -54.93 19.81 43.01
CA GLN A 655 -55.46 21.09 42.50
C GLN A 655 -56.62 20.90 41.52
N LEU A 656 -56.57 19.88 40.65
CA LEU A 656 -57.66 19.56 39.73
C LEU A 656 -58.88 19.03 40.49
N ASP A 657 -58.72 18.16 41.48
CA ASP A 657 -59.82 17.67 42.32
C ASP A 657 -60.42 18.79 43.20
N PHE A 658 -59.61 19.73 43.69
CA PHE A 658 -60.10 20.95 44.33
C PHE A 658 -60.93 21.79 43.35
N CYS A 659 -60.44 22.02 42.13
CA CYS A 659 -61.17 22.77 41.10
C CYS A 659 -62.46 22.05 40.67
N VAL A 660 -62.47 20.72 40.57
CA VAL A 660 -63.66 19.91 40.28
C VAL A 660 -64.66 19.96 41.44
N SER A 661 -64.19 19.98 42.70
CA SER A 661 -65.03 20.15 43.89
C SER A 661 -65.69 21.54 43.96
N ASP A 662 -64.92 22.59 43.69
CA ASP A 662 -65.39 23.98 43.61
C ASP A 662 -66.35 24.19 42.43
N MET A 663 -66.02 23.65 41.25
CA MET A 663 -66.93 23.66 40.10
C MET A 663 -68.22 22.87 40.37
N LYS A 664 -68.17 21.72 41.07
CA LYS A 664 -69.38 21.00 41.51
C LYS A 664 -70.22 21.83 42.48
N LYS A 665 -69.62 22.59 43.41
CA LYS A 665 -70.33 23.53 44.29
C LYS A 665 -70.99 24.67 43.51
N ARG A 666 -70.28 25.28 42.54
CA ARG A 666 -70.87 26.28 41.62
C ARG A 666 -71.99 25.68 40.77
N HIS A 667 -71.85 24.45 40.31
CA HIS A 667 -72.89 23.76 39.53
C HIS A 667 -74.12 23.43 40.38
N ALA A 668 -73.95 23.03 41.64
CA ALA A 668 -75.06 22.82 42.57
C ALA A 668 -75.77 24.15 42.91
N ALA A 669 -75.02 25.24 43.12
CA ALA A 669 -75.60 26.56 43.38
C ALA A 669 -76.37 27.10 42.17
N THR A 670 -75.80 27.00 40.96
CA THR A 670 -76.48 27.42 39.72
C THR A 670 -77.64 26.50 39.35
N HIS A 671 -77.53 25.18 39.57
CA HIS A 671 -78.67 24.26 39.44
C HIS A 671 -79.79 24.63 40.41
N LYS A 672 -79.48 25.00 41.66
CA LYS A 672 -80.50 25.48 42.60
C LYS A 672 -81.16 26.76 42.10
N VAL A 673 -80.40 27.78 41.67
CA VAL A 673 -80.96 29.02 41.11
C VAL A 673 -81.83 28.74 39.87
N LEU A 674 -81.40 27.83 38.98
CA LEU A 674 -82.18 27.41 37.82
C LEU A 674 -83.44 26.63 38.23
N GLN A 675 -83.39 25.82 39.29
CA GLN A 675 -84.52 25.08 39.84
C GLN A 675 -85.53 26.00 40.54
N ASP A 676 -85.06 26.98 41.32
CA ASP A 676 -85.87 28.04 41.92
C ASP A 676 -86.53 28.90 40.81
N GLN A 677 -85.81 29.22 39.73
CA GLN A 677 -86.36 29.86 38.53
C GLN A 677 -87.36 28.95 37.79
N LEU A 678 -87.12 27.64 37.69
CA LEU A 678 -88.02 26.70 37.03
C LEU A 678 -89.31 26.50 37.86
N GLU A 679 -89.24 26.59 39.18
CA GLU A 679 -90.42 26.75 40.04
C GLU A 679 -91.13 28.09 39.82
N GLU A 680 -90.40 29.21 39.71
CA GLU A 680 -91.01 30.51 39.40
C GLU A 680 -91.69 30.49 38.02
N TYR A 681 -91.06 29.88 37.01
CA TYR A 681 -91.63 29.66 35.68
C TYR A 681 -92.78 28.65 35.69
N ARG A 682 -92.79 27.64 36.57
CA ARG A 682 -93.97 26.77 36.79
C ARG A 682 -95.12 27.52 37.46
N ARG A 683 -94.86 28.41 38.43
CA ARG A 683 -95.87 29.27 39.04
C ARG A 683 -96.41 30.29 38.04
N LYS A 684 -95.54 30.90 37.22
CA LYS A 684 -95.93 31.73 36.08
C LYS A 684 -96.69 30.92 35.03
N SER A 685 -96.30 29.67 34.74
CA SER A 685 -97.01 28.79 33.80
C SER A 685 -98.38 28.38 34.31
N LEU A 686 -98.55 28.09 35.60
CA LEU A 686 -99.85 27.79 36.21
C LEU A 686 -100.75 29.03 36.26
N LYS A 687 -100.18 30.21 36.54
CA LYS A 687 -100.91 31.48 36.45
C LYS A 687 -101.31 31.79 35.02
N LEU A 688 -100.39 31.65 34.06
CA LEU A 688 -100.66 31.75 32.63
C LEU A 688 -101.61 30.66 32.15
N GLU A 689 -101.66 29.46 32.72
CA GLU A 689 -102.69 28.45 32.42
C GLU A 689 -104.05 28.84 32.97
N SER A 690 -104.12 29.50 34.13
CA SER A 690 -105.39 30.04 34.65
C SER A 690 -105.88 31.22 33.80
N GLU A 691 -104.97 32.10 33.39
CA GLU A 691 -105.23 33.21 32.46
C GLU A 691 -105.53 32.69 31.05
N ASN A 692 -104.92 31.57 30.62
CA ASN A 692 -105.16 30.92 29.32
C ASN A 692 -106.35 29.95 29.38
N LYS A 693 -106.88 29.59 30.55
CA LYS A 693 -108.22 29.01 30.72
C LYS A 693 -109.30 30.09 30.69
N GLN A 694 -109.06 31.26 31.28
CA GLN A 694 -109.95 32.42 31.12
C GLN A 694 -109.92 32.98 29.69
N LEU A 695 -108.76 32.99 29.05
CA LEU A 695 -108.62 33.33 27.63
C LEU A 695 -109.16 32.21 26.75
N LYS A 696 -108.96 30.91 27.04
CA LYS A 696 -109.67 29.84 26.31
C LYS A 696 -111.18 29.97 26.43
N ALA A 697 -111.75 30.31 27.59
CA ALA A 697 -113.20 30.55 27.68
C ALA A 697 -113.64 31.74 26.79
N LYS A 698 -112.86 32.84 26.77
CA LYS A 698 -113.09 33.97 25.84
C LYS A 698 -112.82 33.63 24.38
N VAL A 699 -111.92 32.70 24.12
CA VAL A 699 -111.45 32.30 22.78
C VAL A 699 -112.30 31.17 22.23
N GLU A 700 -112.95 30.31 23.01
CA GLU A 700 -114.03 29.41 22.55
C GLU A 700 -115.26 30.24 22.19
N LEU A 701 -115.59 31.26 23.00
CA LEU A 701 -116.54 32.31 22.65
C LEU A 701 -116.15 33.12 21.40
N SER A 702 -114.89 33.01 20.92
CA SER A 702 -114.41 33.68 19.70
C SER A 702 -114.04 32.74 18.54
N LEU A 703 -113.76 31.45 18.77
CA LEU A 703 -113.39 30.47 17.73
C LEU A 703 -114.62 29.97 16.98
N ASN A 704 -115.79 29.98 17.64
CA ASN A 704 -117.10 29.99 17.00
C ASN A 704 -117.27 31.12 15.95
N SER A 705 -116.34 32.09 15.87
CA SER A 705 -116.28 33.12 14.82
C SER A 705 -115.05 33.07 13.90
N PHE A 706 -114.15 32.06 14.03
CA PHE A 706 -112.85 32.07 13.32
C PHE A 706 -112.30 30.71 12.83
N GLU A 707 -113.13 29.69 12.58
CA GLU A 707 -112.67 28.44 11.93
C GLU A 707 -112.40 28.59 10.41
N ARG A 708 -111.34 29.33 10.00
CA ARG A 708 -110.85 29.45 8.60
C ARG A 708 -109.30 29.68 8.51
N GLU A 709 -108.57 28.79 7.81
CA GLU A 709 -107.23 28.99 7.14
C GLU A 709 -105.96 29.18 8.06
N SER A 710 -104.64 29.01 7.73
CA SER A 710 -103.80 28.22 6.75
C SER A 710 -102.27 28.19 7.18
N SER A 711 -101.29 27.56 6.47
CA SER A 711 -99.85 27.32 6.93
C SER A 711 -98.75 26.94 5.84
N ILE A 712 -97.50 26.57 6.25
CA ILE A 712 -96.38 25.75 5.56
C ILE A 712 -95.05 26.43 4.96
N ASP A 713 -93.83 25.77 5.05
CA ASP A 713 -92.44 25.70 4.36
C ASP A 713 -91.50 26.87 3.80
N SER A 714 -90.19 26.74 3.32
CA SER A 714 -88.89 25.99 3.64
C SER A 714 -87.57 26.30 2.75
N ASP A 715 -86.33 25.90 3.18
CA ASP A 715 -84.99 25.48 2.51
C ASP A 715 -83.96 26.33 1.59
N TYR A 716 -82.75 25.72 1.19
CA TYR A 716 -81.63 25.89 0.11
C TYR A 716 -80.62 27.13 -0.10
N GLY A 717 -79.46 27.19 -0.88
CA GLY A 717 -78.37 26.26 -1.45
C GLY A 717 -77.37 26.66 -2.67
N SER A 718 -76.00 26.46 -2.61
CA SER A 718 -74.89 26.29 -3.71
C SER A 718 -74.27 27.47 -4.62
N GLY A 719 -73.11 27.52 -5.41
CA GLY A 719 -71.77 26.80 -5.62
C GLY A 719 -70.88 27.02 -6.98
N ALA A 720 -69.50 26.92 -7.00
CA ALA A 720 -68.44 26.70 -8.13
C ALA A 720 -67.67 27.89 -8.92
N ARG A 721 -66.65 27.89 -9.90
CA ARG A 721 -65.79 26.96 -10.80
C ARG A 721 -64.67 27.66 -11.79
N ILE A 722 -63.62 26.95 -12.39
CA ILE A 722 -62.96 27.01 -13.82
C ILE A 722 -61.56 27.70 -14.35
N LEU A 723 -60.65 26.91 -15.06
CA LEU A 723 -59.62 26.99 -16.26
C LEU A 723 -58.52 28.14 -16.58
N SER A 724 -57.62 28.30 -17.66
CA SER A 724 -57.28 27.79 -19.09
C SER A 724 -55.99 28.34 -19.94
N ARG A 725 -55.21 27.55 -20.79
CA ARG A 725 -54.45 27.80 -22.16
C ARG A 725 -53.01 28.54 -22.36
N ARG A 726 -52.15 28.64 -23.48
CA ARG A 726 -51.91 28.13 -24.95
C ARG A 726 -50.63 28.65 -25.86
N HIS A 727 -49.83 27.78 -26.63
CA HIS A 727 -49.07 27.80 -28.02
C HIS A 727 -47.85 28.67 -28.67
N THR A 728 -47.07 28.04 -29.65
CA THR A 728 -46.42 28.47 -31.02
C THR A 728 -45.00 29.19 -31.24
N THR A 729 -44.31 29.40 -32.44
CA THR A 729 -43.48 28.54 -33.44
C THR A 729 -42.71 29.25 -34.67
N GLN A 730 -41.61 28.65 -35.31
CA GLN A 730 -41.11 28.61 -36.78
C GLN A 730 -39.84 29.37 -37.47
N ASN A 731 -39.03 28.62 -38.32
CA ASN A 731 -38.30 28.79 -39.67
C ASN A 731 -37.09 29.71 -40.23
N SER A 732 -36.00 29.07 -40.74
CA SER A 732 -35.26 29.02 -42.10
C SER A 732 -34.45 30.13 -42.93
N HIS A 733 -33.18 29.79 -43.35
CA HIS A 733 -32.47 29.83 -44.70
C HIS A 733 -31.71 31.05 -45.39
N GLY A 734 -30.49 30.80 -45.98
CA GLY A 734 -29.88 31.45 -47.21
C GLY A 734 -28.44 32.11 -47.12
N SER A 735 -27.66 32.50 -48.18
CA SER A 735 -27.27 31.87 -49.51
C SER A 735 -26.17 32.62 -50.38
N MET A 736 -25.16 31.88 -50.96
CA MET A 736 -24.40 32.07 -52.27
C MET A 736 -23.25 33.12 -52.58
N ARG A 737 -22.39 32.79 -53.60
CA ARG A 737 -21.50 33.59 -54.56
C ARG A 737 -19.98 33.83 -54.25
N ARG A 738 -19.00 34.04 -55.20
CA ARG A 738 -18.80 33.78 -56.69
C ARG A 738 -17.38 34.23 -57.22
N SER A 739 -16.76 33.51 -58.21
CA SER A 739 -15.71 33.95 -59.22
C SER A 739 -14.30 34.48 -58.76
N GLN A 740 -13.21 34.64 -59.56
CA GLN A 740 -12.64 34.04 -60.83
C GLN A 740 -11.30 34.74 -61.27
N THR A 741 -10.52 34.19 -62.24
CA THR A 741 -9.34 34.79 -62.98
C THR A 741 -7.98 34.92 -62.22
N HIS A 742 -6.76 35.01 -62.83
CA HIS A 742 -6.25 34.80 -64.22
C HIS A 742 -4.77 34.29 -64.23
N LEU A 743 -4.13 34.17 -65.41
CA LEU A 743 -2.77 33.63 -65.70
C LEU A 743 -2.07 34.47 -66.79
N ASP A 744 -0.74 34.70 -66.74
CA ASP A 744 0.20 35.08 -67.84
C ASP A 744 1.64 35.40 -67.28
N SER A 745 2.79 35.46 -67.98
CA SER A 745 3.34 34.85 -69.23
C SER A 745 4.84 35.24 -69.47
N LEU A 746 5.50 34.74 -70.56
CA LEU A 746 6.84 35.09 -71.15
C LEU A 746 8.13 34.60 -70.41
N SER A 747 9.35 34.45 -70.99
CA SER A 747 9.95 34.16 -72.34
C SER A 747 11.52 34.06 -72.19
N PHE A 748 12.46 33.66 -73.07
CA PHE A 748 12.51 33.08 -74.45
C PHE A 748 13.76 32.11 -74.64
N HIS A 749 14.70 32.34 -75.59
CA HIS A 749 15.78 31.38 -76.02
C HIS A 749 17.12 32.03 -76.49
N ALA A 750 18.18 31.22 -76.66
CA ALA A 750 19.61 31.56 -76.96
C ALA A 750 20.07 31.33 -78.43
N LYS A 751 21.33 31.72 -78.83
CA LYS A 751 22.19 31.03 -79.88
C LYS A 751 23.60 31.64 -80.24
N VAL A 752 24.54 30.76 -80.67
CA VAL A 752 25.58 30.87 -81.78
C VAL A 752 26.99 31.52 -81.53
N ARG A 753 27.93 31.32 -82.50
CA ARG A 753 29.43 31.33 -82.46
C ARG A 753 30.03 31.67 -83.87
N GLU A 754 31.34 32.03 -84.00
CA GLU A 754 32.37 31.58 -85.03
C GLU A 754 33.16 32.64 -85.88
N GLU A 755 34.29 32.22 -86.50
CA GLU A 755 35.18 32.82 -87.57
C GLU A 755 36.44 33.69 -87.26
N ILE A 756 37.27 34.03 -88.30
CA ILE A 756 38.76 33.85 -88.33
C ILE A 756 39.60 34.82 -89.28
N SER A 757 40.88 35.14 -88.94
CA SER A 757 42.10 35.43 -89.81
C SER A 757 42.72 36.85 -90.08
N THR A 758 44.08 36.83 -90.23
CA THR A 758 45.06 37.64 -91.06
C THR A 758 45.77 38.97 -90.61
N LEU A 759 46.83 39.38 -91.36
CA LEU A 759 48.06 40.14 -90.95
C LEU A 759 48.43 41.38 -91.85
N THR A 760 49.56 42.10 -91.63
CA THR A 760 49.90 43.44 -92.24
C THR A 760 51.42 43.67 -92.59
N GLN A 761 51.80 44.79 -93.26
CA GLN A 761 52.94 45.03 -94.20
C GLN A 761 53.79 46.35 -93.93
N ARG A 762 55.00 46.60 -94.54
CA ARG A 762 55.59 47.93 -95.06
C ARG A 762 57.12 48.05 -95.49
N PHE A 763 57.43 48.59 -96.71
CA PHE A 763 58.58 49.45 -97.28
C PHE A 763 60.11 49.07 -97.53
N THR A 764 60.88 49.89 -98.33
CA THR A 764 62.25 49.66 -99.00
C THR A 764 63.09 50.95 -99.44
N LYS A 765 64.42 50.89 -99.84
CA LYS A 765 65.26 51.89 -100.66
C LYS A 765 66.81 51.53 -100.98
N SER A 766 67.55 52.19 -101.95
CA SER A 766 69.03 52.03 -102.41
C SER A 766 69.58 53.22 -103.34
N GLY A 767 70.79 53.46 -103.99
CA GLY A 767 72.17 52.85 -104.30
C GLY A 767 73.16 53.77 -105.19
N SER A 768 74.45 53.43 -105.60
CA SER A 768 75.46 54.31 -106.40
C SER A 768 76.79 53.69 -107.05
N SER A 769 77.68 54.40 -107.86
CA SER A 769 79.01 53.97 -108.54
C SER A 769 79.94 55.09 -109.23
N ASN A 770 81.22 54.85 -109.76
CA ASN A 770 82.10 55.70 -110.72
C ASN A 770 83.61 55.24 -111.14
N ASP A 771 84.32 55.76 -112.24
CA ASP A 771 85.70 55.34 -112.85
C ASP A 771 86.51 56.25 -113.96
N MET A 772 87.85 56.03 -114.38
CA MET A 772 88.64 56.55 -115.64
C MET A 772 90.17 56.06 -116.03
N GLN A 773 90.94 56.56 -117.10
CA GLN A 773 92.16 55.96 -117.91
C GLN A 773 93.35 56.91 -118.53
N ASN A 774 94.50 56.68 -119.34
CA ASN A 774 95.51 55.63 -119.92
C ASN A 774 96.68 56.15 -120.99
N ARG A 775 97.84 55.45 -121.37
CA ARG A 775 98.88 55.50 -122.59
C ARG A 775 100.43 56.02 -122.50
N ARG A 776 101.49 55.98 -123.44
CA ARG A 776 102.29 55.04 -124.40
C ARG A 776 103.54 55.63 -125.31
N LEU A 777 104.71 54.93 -125.66
CA LEU A 777 105.71 54.90 -126.90
C LEU A 777 107.34 54.93 -126.85
N ASP A 778 108.12 54.78 -127.99
CA ASP A 778 109.54 54.20 -128.19
C ASP A 778 110.34 54.50 -129.58
N GLU A 779 111.65 54.09 -129.78
CA GLU A 779 112.46 53.73 -131.04
C GLU A 779 113.97 54.25 -131.29
N LEU A 780 114.79 53.55 -132.14
CA LEU A 780 116.26 53.60 -132.52
C LEU A 780 117.25 52.87 -131.56
N GLU A 781 118.49 52.43 -131.87
CA GLU A 781 119.44 52.49 -133.02
C GLU A 781 120.23 51.14 -133.10
N ARG A 782 120.70 50.67 -134.28
CA ARG A 782 120.69 49.20 -134.55
C ARG A 782 121.97 48.48 -135.08
N GLU A 783 123.05 49.18 -135.48
CA GLU A 783 123.86 48.68 -136.63
C GLU A 783 125.37 48.30 -136.46
N LEU A 784 125.97 48.30 -135.26
CA LEU A 784 127.39 47.93 -135.02
C LEU A 784 127.67 46.39 -135.10
N ARG A 785 127.21 45.71 -136.16
CA ARG A 785 126.79 44.29 -136.06
C ARG A 785 127.87 43.20 -136.13
N SER A 786 128.95 43.34 -136.89
CA SER A 786 129.82 42.19 -137.25
C SER A 786 130.79 41.68 -136.18
N VAL A 787 130.98 42.41 -135.08
CA VAL A 787 131.66 41.93 -133.86
C VAL A 787 130.69 41.91 -132.66
N GLN A 788 129.54 42.60 -132.78
CA GLN A 788 128.39 42.30 -131.95
C GLN A 788 127.84 40.89 -132.20
N THR A 789 128.09 40.19 -133.31
CA THR A 789 127.53 38.84 -133.56
C THR A 789 127.93 37.82 -132.51
N ASP A 790 129.23 37.67 -132.25
CA ASP A 790 129.72 36.66 -131.30
C ASP A 790 129.43 37.09 -129.85
N LYS A 791 129.52 38.40 -129.58
CA LYS A 791 129.02 38.98 -128.32
C LYS A 791 127.52 38.74 -128.13
N ARG A 792 126.70 38.85 -129.19
CA ARG A 792 125.23 38.66 -129.15
C ARG A 792 124.86 37.20 -128.93
N LEU A 793 125.70 36.21 -129.29
CA LEU A 793 125.44 34.80 -128.95
C LEU A 793 125.55 34.59 -127.44
N LEU A 794 126.71 34.91 -126.83
CA LEU A 794 126.89 34.79 -125.37
C LEU A 794 125.98 35.74 -124.57
N THR A 795 125.67 36.94 -125.10
CA THR A 795 124.70 37.84 -124.45
C THR A 795 123.26 37.30 -124.55
N ARG A 796 122.88 36.60 -125.63
CA ARG A 796 121.55 35.97 -125.74
C ARG A 796 121.35 34.84 -124.75
N GLU A 797 122.37 34.01 -124.49
CA GLU A 797 122.26 32.97 -123.45
C GLU A 797 122.06 33.61 -122.07
N ILE A 798 122.85 34.65 -121.74
CA ILE A 798 122.71 35.39 -120.48
C ILE A 798 121.36 36.11 -120.36
N ASP A 799 120.85 36.70 -121.45
CA ASP A 799 119.56 37.39 -121.44
C ASP A 799 118.35 36.43 -121.45
N VAL A 800 118.51 35.19 -121.93
CA VAL A 800 117.51 34.12 -121.73
C VAL A 800 117.46 33.73 -120.25
N TYR A 801 118.58 33.43 -119.61
CA TYR A 801 118.62 33.09 -118.17
C TYR A 801 118.11 34.22 -117.26
N LYS A 802 118.34 35.49 -117.63
CA LYS A 802 117.78 36.63 -116.88
C LYS A 802 116.25 36.74 -117.00
N ARG A 803 115.65 36.30 -118.11
CA ARG A 803 114.20 36.34 -118.29
C ARG A 803 113.50 35.27 -117.47
N THR A 804 113.96 34.01 -117.53
CA THR A 804 113.39 32.95 -116.68
C THR A 804 113.47 33.30 -115.19
N ILE A 805 114.60 33.86 -114.72
CA ILE A 805 114.72 34.32 -113.32
C ILE A 805 113.77 35.49 -112.99
N HIS A 806 113.45 36.35 -113.96
CA HIS A 806 112.48 37.45 -113.75
C HIS A 806 111.03 36.93 -113.72
N ASP A 807 110.68 36.03 -114.64
CA ASP A 807 109.35 35.44 -114.73
C ASP A 807 109.05 34.58 -113.48
N GLU A 808 110.02 33.75 -113.04
CA GLU A 808 109.94 32.98 -111.78
C GLU A 808 109.80 33.87 -110.53
N THR A 809 110.44 35.05 -110.50
CA THR A 809 110.32 35.96 -109.35
C THR A 809 108.95 36.66 -109.29
N LEU A 810 108.36 37.00 -110.45
CA LEU A 810 107.00 37.53 -110.51
C LEU A 810 105.95 36.48 -110.11
N GLU A 811 106.08 35.24 -110.57
CA GLU A 811 105.17 34.14 -110.20
C GLU A 811 105.25 33.82 -108.69
N LYS A 812 106.46 33.86 -108.11
CA LYS A 812 106.67 33.71 -106.66
C LYS A 812 106.03 34.83 -105.83
N GLU A 813 106.02 36.08 -106.31
CA GLU A 813 105.29 37.16 -105.64
C GLU A 813 103.76 37.01 -105.74
N ALA A 814 103.25 36.55 -106.89
CA ALA A 814 101.82 36.28 -107.07
C ALA A 814 101.33 35.19 -106.09
N LEU A 815 102.05 34.06 -106.02
CA LEU A 815 101.77 32.98 -105.07
C LEU A 815 101.91 33.44 -103.61
N SER A 816 102.90 34.29 -103.29
CA SER A 816 103.05 34.86 -101.94
C SER A 816 101.85 35.72 -101.53
N LYS A 817 101.24 36.48 -102.45
CA LYS A 817 100.00 37.23 -102.19
C LYS A 817 98.80 36.28 -101.99
N GLN A 818 98.68 35.25 -102.81
CA GLN A 818 97.58 34.29 -102.72
C GLN A 818 97.59 33.51 -101.39
N VAL A 819 98.77 33.04 -100.94
CA VAL A 819 98.92 32.38 -99.63
C VAL A 819 98.57 33.33 -98.48
N LYS A 820 98.96 34.61 -98.55
CA LYS A 820 98.60 35.61 -97.53
C LYS A 820 97.10 35.88 -97.46
N GLY A 821 96.40 35.84 -98.60
CA GLY A 821 94.93 35.92 -98.65
C GLY A 821 94.28 34.75 -97.92
N LEU A 822 94.62 33.51 -98.31
CA LEU A 822 94.06 32.30 -97.70
C LEU A 822 94.31 32.20 -96.19
N VAL A 823 95.46 32.69 -95.71
CA VAL A 823 95.75 32.77 -94.26
C VAL A 823 94.82 33.76 -93.54
N VAL A 824 94.40 34.85 -94.18
CA VAL A 824 93.38 35.76 -93.60
C VAL A 824 92.00 35.07 -93.59
N ASP A 825 91.62 34.39 -94.67
CA ASP A 825 90.31 33.75 -94.80
C ASP A 825 90.12 32.62 -93.76
N VAL A 826 91.13 31.77 -93.57
CA VAL A 826 91.14 30.73 -92.51
C VAL A 826 91.02 31.34 -91.12
N ASN A 827 91.67 32.48 -90.86
CA ASN A 827 91.56 33.18 -89.58
C ASN A 827 90.20 33.86 -89.37
N GLN A 828 89.47 34.21 -90.44
CA GLN A 828 88.08 34.67 -90.34
C GLN A 828 87.12 33.51 -90.10
N LEU A 829 87.28 32.39 -90.81
CA LEU A 829 86.47 31.17 -90.63
C LEU A 829 86.62 30.59 -89.22
N ASN A 830 87.84 30.50 -88.68
CA ASN A 830 88.04 30.05 -87.30
C ASN A 830 87.37 30.99 -86.27
N LYS A 831 87.35 32.30 -86.52
CA LYS A 831 86.62 33.27 -85.67
C LYS A 831 85.10 33.22 -85.81
N ALA A 832 84.59 32.71 -86.93
CA ALA A 832 83.16 32.40 -87.07
C ALA A 832 82.81 31.11 -86.32
N LEU A 833 83.61 30.04 -86.49
CA LEU A 833 83.42 28.76 -85.82
C LEU A 833 83.41 28.89 -84.30
N MET A 834 84.41 29.57 -83.72
CA MET A 834 84.49 29.81 -82.26
C MET A 834 83.24 30.53 -81.71
N LYS A 835 82.64 31.47 -82.47
CA LYS A 835 81.42 32.17 -82.06
C LYS A 835 80.18 31.29 -82.11
N GLU A 836 80.13 30.38 -83.08
CA GLU A 836 79.03 29.42 -83.23
C GLU A 836 79.11 28.33 -82.15
N GLU A 837 80.33 27.90 -81.79
CA GLU A 837 80.58 27.03 -80.63
C GLU A 837 80.16 27.73 -79.31
N GLU A 838 80.52 29.00 -79.10
CA GLU A 838 80.03 29.80 -77.96
C GLU A 838 78.49 29.91 -77.94
N HIS A 839 77.85 30.12 -79.09
CA HIS A 839 76.38 30.16 -79.20
C HIS A 839 75.75 28.80 -78.91
N SER A 840 76.32 27.70 -79.41
CA SER A 840 75.85 26.34 -79.14
C SER A 840 75.94 26.00 -77.65
N ILE A 841 77.06 26.34 -77.00
CA ILE A 841 77.24 26.14 -75.55
C ILE A 841 76.23 26.97 -74.74
N ASP A 842 75.96 28.22 -75.14
CA ASP A 842 75.00 29.06 -74.42
C ASP A 842 73.53 28.65 -74.67
N LEU A 843 73.22 28.11 -75.86
CA LEU A 843 71.95 27.43 -76.15
C LEU A 843 71.78 26.15 -75.31
N GLU A 844 72.83 25.33 -75.14
CA GLU A 844 72.81 24.19 -74.22
C GLU A 844 72.54 24.60 -72.77
N ARG A 845 73.18 25.68 -72.28
CA ARG A 845 72.90 26.21 -70.93
C ARG A 845 71.46 26.66 -70.79
N LYS A 846 70.92 27.38 -71.79
CA LYS A 846 69.51 27.82 -71.82
C LYS A 846 68.56 26.61 -71.83
N LEU A 847 68.84 25.61 -72.65
CA LEU A 847 68.05 24.37 -72.72
C LEU A 847 68.05 23.64 -71.37
N ARG A 848 69.23 23.38 -70.78
CA ARG A 848 69.36 22.76 -69.45
C ARG A 848 68.64 23.54 -68.37
N LYS A 849 68.70 24.88 -68.40
CA LYS A 849 67.92 25.72 -67.47
C LYS A 849 66.42 25.53 -67.68
N THR A 850 65.91 25.65 -68.90
CA THR A 850 64.47 25.45 -69.17
C THR A 850 64.00 24.03 -68.84
N GLN A 851 64.87 23.02 -68.98
CA GLN A 851 64.58 21.64 -68.61
C GLN A 851 64.43 21.50 -67.08
N ASN A 852 65.32 22.13 -66.30
CA ASN A 852 65.24 22.16 -64.85
C ASN A 852 64.05 23.00 -64.34
N ASP A 853 63.74 24.12 -65.01
CA ASP A 853 62.56 24.93 -64.71
C ASP A 853 61.29 24.08 -64.95
N VAL A 854 61.22 23.34 -66.08
CA VAL A 854 60.09 22.44 -66.40
C VAL A 854 59.97 21.27 -65.41
N THR A 855 61.07 20.64 -64.96
CA THR A 855 60.97 19.58 -63.94
C THR A 855 60.57 20.14 -62.57
N HIS A 856 61.05 21.33 -62.19
CA HIS A 856 60.61 21.99 -60.97
C HIS A 856 59.12 22.36 -61.00
N TYR A 857 58.62 22.91 -62.12
CA TYR A 857 57.19 23.18 -62.26
C TYR A 857 56.36 21.89 -62.25
N LYS A 858 56.81 20.81 -62.90
CA LYS A 858 56.13 19.50 -62.85
C LYS A 858 56.01 18.96 -61.44
N ALA A 859 57.12 18.88 -60.70
CA ALA A 859 57.11 18.44 -59.31
C ALA A 859 56.14 19.28 -58.46
N LYS A 860 56.17 20.61 -58.60
CA LYS A 860 55.27 21.51 -57.88
C LYS A 860 53.78 21.33 -58.26
N TYR A 861 53.46 20.97 -59.50
CA TYR A 861 52.10 20.62 -59.91
C TYR A 861 51.69 19.23 -59.40
N GLU A 862 52.61 18.26 -59.34
CA GLU A 862 52.36 16.93 -58.79
C GLU A 862 52.13 17.00 -57.27
N ASP A 863 52.97 17.75 -56.53
CA ASP A 863 52.81 18.02 -55.09
C ASP A 863 51.46 18.69 -54.80
N THR A 864 51.10 19.75 -55.53
CA THR A 864 49.83 20.47 -55.30
C THR A 864 48.59 19.68 -55.74
N LEU A 865 48.72 18.75 -56.70
CA LEU A 865 47.66 17.77 -57.01
C LEU A 865 47.49 16.76 -55.87
N VAL A 866 48.58 16.27 -55.27
CA VAL A 866 48.54 15.37 -54.11
C VAL A 866 47.97 16.07 -52.87
N GLU A 867 48.33 17.33 -52.60
CA GLU A 867 47.69 18.13 -51.54
C GLU A 867 46.18 18.26 -51.76
N LYS A 868 45.75 18.53 -53.00
CA LYS A 868 44.33 18.70 -53.33
C LYS A 868 43.53 17.40 -53.30
N ASP A 869 44.11 16.28 -53.72
CA ASP A 869 43.45 14.97 -53.58
C ASP A 869 43.33 14.56 -52.11
N ASN A 870 44.35 14.83 -51.28
CA ASN A 870 44.26 14.62 -49.82
C ASN A 870 43.20 15.51 -49.16
N GLU A 871 43.08 16.78 -49.56
CA GLU A 871 42.05 17.70 -49.08
C GLU A 871 40.63 17.21 -49.48
N VAL A 872 40.44 16.80 -50.74
CA VAL A 872 39.18 16.25 -51.26
C VAL A 872 38.82 14.92 -50.57
N ASN A 873 39.79 14.05 -50.29
CA ASN A 873 39.56 12.80 -49.58
C ASN A 873 39.24 13.03 -48.09
N LEU A 874 39.83 14.05 -47.45
CA LEU A 874 39.49 14.44 -46.09
C LEU A 874 38.07 15.05 -46.00
N GLU A 875 37.71 15.92 -46.94
CA GLU A 875 36.35 16.44 -47.07
C GLU A 875 35.33 15.33 -47.35
N ARG A 876 35.62 14.41 -48.28
CA ARG A 876 34.80 13.22 -48.54
C ARG A 876 34.61 12.38 -47.27
N LYS A 877 35.66 12.15 -46.48
CA LYS A 877 35.60 11.39 -45.24
C LYS A 877 34.74 12.10 -44.17
N ARG A 878 34.87 13.41 -44.02
CA ARG A 878 34.00 14.24 -43.14
C ARG A 878 32.54 14.20 -43.57
N MET A 879 32.27 14.28 -44.88
CA MET A 879 30.92 14.23 -45.43
C MET A 879 30.30 12.83 -45.31
N GLN A 880 31.10 11.76 -45.43
CA GLN A 880 30.65 10.41 -45.12
C GLN A 880 30.29 10.25 -43.65
N GLN A 881 31.13 10.72 -42.72
CA GLN A 881 30.82 10.67 -41.28
C GLN A 881 29.52 11.41 -40.93
N LYS A 882 29.31 12.61 -41.49
CA LYS A 882 28.04 13.36 -41.33
C LYS A 882 26.84 12.62 -41.94
N LEU A 883 27.03 11.93 -43.08
CA LEU A 883 25.99 11.13 -43.70
C LEU A 883 25.64 9.93 -42.81
N ASP A 884 26.63 9.23 -42.27
CA ASP A 884 26.46 8.08 -41.37
C ASP A 884 25.77 8.51 -40.06
N GLU A 885 26.13 9.66 -39.49
CA GLU A 885 25.46 10.28 -38.33
C GLU A 885 23.99 10.60 -38.62
N VAL A 886 23.69 11.26 -39.75
CA VAL A 886 22.31 11.61 -40.15
C VAL A 886 21.48 10.36 -40.48
N VAL A 887 22.07 9.35 -41.10
CA VAL A 887 21.43 8.04 -41.35
C VAL A 887 21.13 7.33 -40.03
N HIS A 888 22.04 7.37 -39.06
CA HIS A 888 21.81 6.79 -37.73
C HIS A 888 20.70 7.53 -36.98
N GLU A 889 20.70 8.88 -36.98
CA GLU A 889 19.65 9.68 -36.37
C GLU A 889 18.29 9.45 -37.04
N HIS A 890 18.26 9.33 -38.37
CA HIS A 890 17.06 8.96 -39.13
C HIS A 890 16.58 7.56 -38.77
N GLN A 891 17.47 6.58 -38.62
CA GLN A 891 17.11 5.21 -38.23
C GLN A 891 16.52 5.17 -36.81
N LEU A 892 17.11 5.91 -35.86
CA LEU A 892 16.57 6.07 -34.51
C LEU A 892 15.18 6.70 -34.51
N LYS A 893 14.98 7.79 -35.27
CA LYS A 893 13.66 8.45 -35.42
C LYS A 893 12.64 7.53 -36.11
N SER A 894 13.04 6.79 -37.13
CA SER A 894 12.20 5.80 -37.83
C SER A 894 11.75 4.68 -36.88
N ASN A 895 12.66 4.14 -36.08
CA ASN A 895 12.35 3.14 -35.06
C ASN A 895 11.39 3.69 -33.98
N GLN A 896 11.59 4.94 -33.52
CA GLN A 896 10.66 5.61 -32.60
C GLN A 896 9.27 5.80 -33.21
N ILE A 897 9.18 6.24 -34.48
CA ILE A 897 7.91 6.40 -35.19
C ILE A 897 7.20 5.04 -35.33
N ALA A 898 7.92 3.95 -35.64
CA ALA A 898 7.35 2.61 -35.71
C ALA A 898 6.79 2.13 -34.35
N ILE A 899 7.49 2.42 -33.24
CA ILE A 899 7.01 2.13 -31.88
C ILE A 899 5.76 2.96 -31.53
N VAL A 900 5.75 4.25 -31.89
CA VAL A 900 4.60 5.15 -31.69
C VAL A 900 3.38 4.71 -32.51
N HIS A 901 3.58 4.22 -33.75
CA HIS A 901 2.50 3.63 -34.53
C HIS A 901 1.97 2.34 -33.91
N LYS A 902 2.84 1.40 -33.53
CA LYS A 902 2.44 0.14 -32.89
C LYS A 902 1.63 0.38 -31.60
N THR A 903 2.12 1.24 -30.71
CA THR A 903 1.43 1.60 -29.46
C THR A 903 0.13 2.37 -29.69
N LYS A 904 0.06 3.22 -30.72
CA LYS A 904 -1.21 3.86 -31.14
C LYS A 904 -2.23 2.81 -31.60
N ASP A 905 -1.84 1.85 -32.43
CA ASP A 905 -2.77 0.88 -32.99
C ASP A 905 -3.23 -0.14 -31.91
N GLU A 906 -2.36 -0.46 -30.95
CA GLU A 906 -2.70 -1.17 -29.70
C GLU A 906 -3.75 -0.40 -28.87
N LEU A 907 -3.50 0.89 -28.58
CA LEU A 907 -4.43 1.74 -27.84
C LEU A 907 -5.76 1.97 -28.57
N GLN A 908 -5.76 2.03 -29.90
CA GLN A 908 -7.00 2.09 -30.69
C GLN A 908 -7.80 0.78 -30.60
N THR A 909 -7.13 -0.36 -30.47
CA THR A 909 -7.79 -1.66 -30.28
C THR A 909 -8.43 -1.74 -28.89
N GLU A 910 -7.71 -1.39 -27.82
CA GLU A 910 -8.28 -1.36 -26.46
C GLU A 910 -9.44 -0.35 -26.35
N LEU A 911 -9.35 0.80 -27.02
CA LEU A 911 -10.42 1.79 -27.05
C LEU A 911 -11.72 1.23 -27.68
N VAL A 912 -11.61 0.43 -28.74
CA VAL A 912 -12.78 -0.21 -29.38
C VAL A 912 -13.36 -1.31 -28.49
N GLU A 913 -12.52 -2.14 -27.85
CA GLU A 913 -13.00 -3.16 -26.90
C GLU A 913 -13.71 -2.53 -25.69
N THR A 914 -13.12 -1.51 -25.09
CA THR A 914 -13.66 -0.84 -23.90
C THR A 914 -14.92 -0.05 -24.22
N GLN A 915 -15.04 0.58 -25.40
CA GLN A 915 -16.29 1.15 -25.87
C GLN A 915 -17.38 0.07 -26.01
N ALA A 916 -17.07 -1.08 -26.61
CA ALA A 916 -18.01 -2.19 -26.73
C ALA A 916 -18.41 -2.80 -25.36
N GLU A 917 -17.52 -2.82 -24.35
CA GLU A 917 -17.87 -3.16 -22.96
C GLU A 917 -18.73 -2.11 -22.25
N LEU A 918 -18.57 -0.83 -22.62
CA LEU A 918 -19.32 0.30 -22.08
C LEU A 918 -20.74 0.36 -22.68
N ASP A 919 -20.89 0.18 -23.99
CA ASP A 919 -22.20 0.14 -24.66
C ASP A 919 -23.06 -1.02 -24.14
N ARG A 920 -22.43 -2.19 -23.91
CA ARG A 920 -23.06 -3.34 -23.23
C ARG A 920 -23.44 -3.03 -21.77
N ALA A 921 -22.65 -2.21 -21.06
CA ALA A 921 -22.99 -1.77 -19.71
C ALA A 921 -24.19 -0.82 -19.71
N TYR A 922 -24.23 0.18 -20.61
CA TYR A 922 -25.37 1.08 -20.77
C TYR A 922 -26.66 0.34 -21.15
N ALA A 923 -26.60 -0.64 -22.04
CA ALA A 923 -27.75 -1.46 -22.39
C ALA A 923 -28.31 -2.23 -21.16
N SER A 924 -27.42 -2.75 -20.31
CA SER A 924 -27.79 -3.44 -19.06
C SER A 924 -28.36 -2.47 -18.01
N ILE A 925 -27.76 -1.29 -17.85
CA ILE A 925 -28.27 -0.22 -16.96
C ILE A 925 -29.68 0.20 -17.41
N ALA A 926 -29.88 0.47 -18.69
CA ALA A 926 -31.21 0.84 -19.22
C ALA A 926 -32.25 -0.29 -19.12
N GLN A 927 -31.83 -1.55 -18.95
CA GLN A 927 -32.73 -2.67 -18.63
C GLN A 927 -33.05 -2.72 -17.12
N LEU A 928 -32.06 -2.47 -16.26
CA LEU A 928 -32.24 -2.40 -14.81
C LEU A 928 -33.06 -1.19 -14.37
N GLU A 929 -32.90 -0.03 -15.01
CA GLU A 929 -33.73 1.16 -14.81
C GLU A 929 -35.20 0.88 -15.14
N LYS A 930 -35.48 0.23 -16.28
CA LYS A 930 -36.85 -0.21 -16.64
C LYS A 930 -37.42 -1.22 -15.62
N LEU A 931 -36.59 -2.10 -15.09
CA LEU A 931 -37.00 -3.06 -14.05
C LEU A 931 -37.31 -2.33 -12.74
N HIS A 932 -36.46 -1.41 -12.30
CA HIS A 932 -36.66 -0.56 -11.13
C HIS A 932 -37.95 0.26 -11.26
N ASP A 933 -38.17 0.90 -12.42
CA ASP A 933 -39.41 1.62 -12.73
C ASP A 933 -40.66 0.74 -12.66
N SER A 934 -40.56 -0.53 -13.08
CA SER A 934 -41.66 -1.48 -12.98
C SER A 934 -41.92 -1.90 -11.53
N GLN A 935 -40.87 -2.08 -10.73
CA GLN A 935 -40.96 -2.42 -9.31
C GLN A 935 -41.46 -1.25 -8.46
N GLY A 936 -41.06 -0.02 -8.78
CA GLY A 936 -41.60 1.21 -8.18
C GLY A 936 -43.10 1.34 -8.40
N LYS A 937 -43.57 1.16 -9.64
CA LYS A 937 -45.01 1.14 -9.97
C LYS A 937 -45.77 0.05 -9.20
N VAL A 938 -45.18 -1.14 -9.04
CA VAL A 938 -45.76 -2.20 -8.20
C VAL A 938 -45.82 -1.76 -6.72
N ALA A 939 -44.73 -1.21 -6.17
CA ALA A 939 -44.69 -0.70 -4.80
C ALA A 939 -45.71 0.42 -4.54
N ASP A 940 -45.91 1.34 -5.50
CA ASP A 940 -46.93 2.39 -5.44
C ASP A 940 -48.35 1.82 -5.44
N THR A 941 -48.63 0.80 -6.26
CA THR A 941 -49.95 0.13 -6.26
C THR A 941 -50.23 -0.58 -4.93
N TRP A 942 -49.26 -1.33 -4.38
CA TRP A 942 -49.39 -1.96 -3.07
C TRP A 942 -49.50 -0.94 -1.93
N GLY A 943 -48.71 0.14 -1.97
CA GLY A 943 -48.80 1.23 -1.00
C GLY A 943 -50.13 1.97 -1.06
N THR A 944 -50.77 2.04 -2.23
CA THR A 944 -52.12 2.59 -2.41
C THR A 944 -53.18 1.65 -1.86
N GLN A 945 -53.11 0.35 -2.18
CA GLN A 945 -54.01 -0.68 -1.63
C GLN A 945 -53.93 -0.76 -0.11
N TYR A 946 -52.73 -0.70 0.47
CA TYR A 946 -52.54 -0.69 1.92
C TYR A 946 -53.18 0.56 2.57
N LYS A 947 -53.03 1.74 1.97
CA LYS A 947 -53.70 2.97 2.46
C LYS A 947 -55.21 2.87 2.41
N MET A 948 -55.78 2.27 1.35
CA MET A 948 -57.23 2.04 1.24
C MET A 948 -57.71 1.09 2.34
N ALA A 949 -57.10 -0.09 2.47
CA ALA A 949 -57.47 -1.08 3.49
C ALA A 949 -57.27 -0.55 4.93
N SER A 950 -56.26 0.28 5.17
CA SER A 950 -56.07 0.94 6.47
C SER A 950 -57.17 1.95 6.76
N GLY A 951 -57.59 2.75 5.77
CA GLY A 951 -58.69 3.70 5.91
C GLY A 951 -60.05 3.03 6.13
N GLU A 952 -60.33 1.92 5.42
CA GLU A 952 -61.50 1.07 5.65
C GLU A 952 -61.51 0.50 7.08
N LEU A 953 -60.36 0.02 7.55
CA LEU A 953 -60.22 -0.54 8.91
C LEU A 953 -60.33 0.54 10.01
N GLU A 954 -59.92 1.79 9.75
CA GLU A 954 -60.17 2.92 10.64
C GLU A 954 -61.65 3.34 10.65
N ALA A 955 -62.31 3.41 9.49
CA ALA A 955 -63.75 3.67 9.41
C ALA A 955 -64.58 2.61 10.15
N LEU A 956 -64.25 1.32 9.99
CA LEU A 956 -64.89 0.22 10.73
C LEU A 956 -64.64 0.29 12.25
N ARG A 957 -63.48 0.78 12.69
CA ARG A 957 -63.20 1.04 14.13
C ARG A 957 -64.04 2.20 14.66
N GLU A 958 -64.19 3.28 13.89
CA GLU A 958 -65.04 4.41 14.26
C GLU A 958 -66.52 4.01 14.33
N GLU A 959 -67.01 3.23 13.34
CA GLU A 959 -68.36 2.65 13.38
C GLU A 959 -68.54 1.74 14.60
N ASN A 960 -67.58 0.86 14.91
CA ASN A 960 -67.66 0.00 16.10
C ASN A 960 -67.72 0.82 17.40
N ASN A 961 -67.00 1.94 17.49
CA ASN A 961 -67.06 2.87 18.62
C ASN A 961 -68.42 3.62 18.70
N ASN A 962 -69.00 3.98 17.56
CA ASN A 962 -70.34 4.57 17.47
C ASN A 962 -71.44 3.56 17.86
N LEU A 963 -71.30 2.28 17.49
CA LEU A 963 -72.18 1.20 17.93
C LEU A 963 -72.02 0.92 19.44
N ARG A 964 -70.78 0.89 19.98
CA ARG A 964 -70.51 0.73 21.42
C ARG A 964 -71.10 1.86 22.26
N THR A 965 -71.06 3.10 21.77
CA THR A 965 -71.65 4.25 22.48
C THR A 965 -73.19 4.25 22.40
N ARG A 966 -73.78 3.87 21.26
CA ARG A 966 -75.23 3.59 21.15
C ARG A 966 -75.67 2.48 22.12
N LEU A 967 -74.96 1.36 22.16
CA LEU A 967 -75.27 0.23 23.06
C LEU A 967 -75.21 0.67 24.53
N ARG A 968 -74.16 1.38 24.95
CA ARG A 968 -74.05 1.94 26.32
C ARG A 968 -75.17 2.92 26.65
N ARG A 969 -75.69 3.66 25.67
CA ARG A 969 -76.84 4.56 25.87
C ARG A 969 -78.13 3.75 26.05
N GLN A 970 -78.42 2.81 25.16
CA GLN A 970 -79.59 1.92 25.28
C GLN A 970 -79.57 1.11 26.58
N GLN A 971 -78.38 0.69 27.03
CA GLN A 971 -78.22 -0.03 28.30
C GLN A 971 -78.54 0.86 29.50
N ARG A 972 -78.12 2.14 29.50
CA ARG A 972 -78.55 3.12 30.53
C ARG A 972 -80.05 3.43 30.46
N GLU A 973 -80.63 3.48 29.27
CA GLU A 973 -82.08 3.66 29.09
C GLU A 973 -82.84 2.42 29.62
N LEU A 974 -82.32 1.20 29.45
CA LEU A 974 -82.86 -0.02 30.05
C LEU A 974 -82.66 -0.11 31.57
N ASP A 975 -81.51 0.33 32.09
CA ASP A 975 -81.23 0.30 33.53
C ASP A 975 -82.07 1.36 34.28
N THR A 976 -82.25 2.56 33.72
CA THR A 976 -83.18 3.56 34.27
C THR A 976 -84.66 3.17 34.14
N LEU A 977 -85.04 2.44 33.08
CA LEU A 977 -86.36 1.81 33.00
C LEU A 977 -86.54 0.71 34.07
N ARG A 978 -85.49 -0.03 34.44
CA ARG A 978 -85.54 -1.01 35.55
C ARG A 978 -85.61 -0.34 36.92
N GLU A 979 -84.88 0.75 37.13
CA GLU A 979 -84.94 1.54 38.36
C GLU A 979 -86.35 2.16 38.55
N THR A 980 -86.96 2.66 37.48
CA THR A 980 -88.35 3.17 37.51
C THR A 980 -89.41 2.07 37.58
N SER A 981 -89.13 0.86 37.08
CA SER A 981 -90.00 -0.32 37.23
C SER A 981 -89.73 -1.12 38.52
N THR A 982 -89.19 -0.50 39.57
CA THR A 982 -89.01 -1.17 40.87
C THR A 982 -90.34 -1.26 41.61
N PRO A 983 -90.86 -2.47 41.90
CA PRO A 983 -92.04 -2.61 42.76
C PRO A 983 -91.75 -2.14 44.19
N ASP A 984 -90.48 -1.95 44.54
CA ASP A 984 -90.05 -1.43 45.85
C ASP A 984 -90.65 -0.05 46.17
N ASN A 985 -90.93 0.82 45.18
CA ASN A 985 -91.59 2.10 45.45
C ASN A 985 -93.07 1.92 45.83
N GLU A 986 -93.78 1.00 45.15
CA GLU A 986 -95.16 0.66 45.49
C GLU A 986 -95.24 -0.13 46.81
N ALA A 987 -94.27 -1.02 47.06
CA ALA A 987 -94.15 -1.76 48.31
C ALA A 987 -93.83 -0.85 49.51
N ASN A 988 -92.92 0.12 49.39
CA ASN A 988 -92.65 1.08 50.46
C ASN A 988 -93.85 2.00 50.74
N MET A 989 -94.62 2.37 49.70
CA MET A 989 -95.89 3.09 49.88
C MET A 989 -96.91 2.24 50.64
N LEU A 990 -97.09 0.97 50.24
CA LEU A 990 -98.02 0.03 50.88
C LEU A 990 -97.60 -0.34 52.31
N GLU A 991 -96.30 -0.53 52.59
CA GLU A 991 -95.81 -0.75 53.96
C GLU A 991 -96.00 0.50 54.82
N GLY A 992 -95.78 1.70 54.28
CA GLY A 992 -96.07 2.96 54.97
C GLY A 992 -97.56 3.14 55.27
N GLU A 993 -98.45 2.75 54.36
CA GLU A 993 -99.90 2.82 54.52
C GLU A 993 -100.43 1.75 55.48
N ILE A 994 -99.90 0.51 55.41
CA ILE A 994 -100.16 -0.56 56.39
C ILE A 994 -99.69 -0.14 57.79
N GLN A 995 -98.53 0.51 57.91
CA GLN A 995 -98.04 0.98 59.21
C GLN A 995 -98.90 2.13 59.74
N ARG A 996 -99.36 3.05 58.88
CA ARG A 996 -100.33 4.09 59.25
C ARG A 996 -101.63 3.50 59.78
N LEU A 997 -102.21 2.56 59.04
CA LEU A 997 -103.43 1.85 59.44
C LEU A 997 -103.23 1.05 60.73
N ARG A 998 -102.04 0.48 60.96
CA ARG A 998 -101.69 -0.19 62.23
C ARG A 998 -101.65 0.81 63.39
N ASP A 999 -101.05 1.99 63.20
CA ASP A 999 -100.95 3.00 64.26
C ASP A 999 -102.30 3.69 64.55
N GLU A 1000 -103.16 3.84 63.54
CA GLU A 1000 -104.58 4.22 63.69
C GLU A 1000 -105.39 3.13 64.42
N LEU A 1001 -105.18 1.83 64.11
CA LEU A 1001 -105.83 0.74 64.82
C LEU A 1001 -105.40 0.70 66.30
N MET A 1002 -104.09 0.78 66.57
CA MET A 1002 -103.50 0.77 67.91
C MET A 1002 -103.90 1.97 68.78
N SER A 1003 -104.33 3.09 68.17
CA SER A 1003 -104.87 4.25 68.90
C SER A 1003 -106.41 4.22 69.06
N SER A 1004 -107.10 3.27 68.39
CA SER A 1004 -108.55 3.08 68.50
C SER A 1004 -108.99 2.06 69.55
N SER A 1005 -108.10 1.18 70.01
CA SER A 1005 -108.47 -0.03 70.78
C SER A 1005 -107.89 -0.09 72.21
N THR A 1006 -108.32 0.80 73.09
CA THR A 1006 -108.20 0.64 74.55
C THR A 1006 -109.57 0.58 75.22
N ILE A 1007 -110.19 -0.61 75.27
CA ILE A 1007 -111.13 -1.10 76.31
C ILE A 1007 -111.58 -2.54 75.94
N SER A 1008 -111.51 -3.46 76.92
CA SER A 1008 -112.03 -4.86 76.92
C SER A 1008 -111.47 -5.84 75.86
N GLN A 1009 -110.92 -7.03 76.16
CA GLN A 1009 -111.29 -8.15 77.07
C GLN A 1009 -112.63 -8.81 76.71
N GLU A 1010 -112.79 -10.13 76.59
CA GLU A 1010 -111.88 -11.30 76.62
C GLU A 1010 -112.64 -12.52 76.02
N ASP A 1011 -112.08 -13.64 75.56
CA ASP A 1011 -110.68 -14.13 75.46
C ASP A 1011 -110.38 -14.45 73.96
N GLY A 1012 -109.81 -15.56 73.44
CA GLY A 1012 -109.22 -16.76 74.04
C GLY A 1012 -108.82 -17.88 73.06
N VAL A 1013 -108.19 -18.92 73.64
CA VAL A 1013 -107.75 -20.20 73.04
C VAL A 1013 -106.87 -20.13 71.77
N SER A 1014 -105.57 -20.27 71.99
CA SER A 1014 -104.54 -20.66 71.01
C SER A 1014 -104.20 -22.17 71.18
N PRO A 1015 -103.15 -22.76 70.54
CA PRO A 1015 -102.48 -22.47 69.26
C PRO A 1015 -102.29 -23.74 68.37
N SER A 1016 -101.81 -23.60 67.13
CA SER A 1016 -100.92 -24.62 66.51
C SER A 1016 -100.04 -24.07 65.40
N ASN A 1017 -98.86 -24.67 65.23
CA ASN A 1017 -97.72 -24.08 64.51
C ASN A 1017 -97.72 -24.29 62.98
N SER A 1018 -97.19 -23.27 62.31
CA SER A 1018 -96.44 -23.28 61.04
C SER A 1018 -96.03 -24.64 60.44
N SER A 1019 -96.30 -24.84 59.15
CA SER A 1019 -95.23 -24.79 58.11
C SER A 1019 -95.78 -25.06 56.71
N SER A 1020 -95.30 -24.30 55.71
CA SER A 1020 -95.50 -24.61 54.29
C SER A 1020 -94.32 -24.10 53.47
N SER A 1021 -93.65 -24.98 52.73
CA SER A 1021 -92.49 -24.66 51.91
C SER A 1021 -92.89 -24.30 50.47
N VAL A 1022 -92.36 -23.20 49.94
CA VAL A 1022 -92.60 -22.78 48.54
C VAL A 1022 -91.38 -23.12 47.69
N HIS A 1023 -91.46 -24.25 46.99
CA HIS A 1023 -90.50 -24.60 45.93
C HIS A 1023 -90.64 -23.65 44.73
N THR A 1024 -89.70 -22.73 44.56
CA THR A 1024 -89.62 -21.92 43.33
C THR A 1024 -88.65 -22.55 42.34
N ARG A 1025 -89.19 -23.23 41.31
CA ARG A 1025 -88.39 -23.62 40.13
C ARG A 1025 -87.95 -22.36 39.38
N ARG A 1026 -86.66 -22.24 39.06
CA ARG A 1026 -86.20 -21.42 37.92
C ARG A 1026 -85.37 -22.29 36.98
N SER A 1027 -85.69 -22.21 35.70
CA SER A 1027 -85.22 -23.10 34.64
C SER A 1027 -83.87 -22.68 34.09
N SER A 1028 -83.03 -23.66 33.78
CA SER A 1028 -81.85 -23.48 32.93
C SER A 1028 -82.28 -23.16 31.49
N ILE A 1029 -81.69 -22.11 30.90
CA ILE A 1029 -81.59 -21.94 29.44
C ILE A 1029 -80.16 -21.46 29.16
N TYR A 1030 -79.25 -22.40 28.86
CA TYR A 1030 -78.01 -22.10 28.18
C TYR A 1030 -78.25 -22.15 26.66
N GLY A 1031 -77.94 -21.06 25.95
CA GLY A 1031 -78.03 -20.99 24.50
C GLY A 1031 -76.66 -21.18 23.85
N ASN A 1032 -76.42 -22.34 23.24
CA ASN A 1032 -75.25 -22.55 22.37
C ASN A 1032 -75.41 -21.77 21.05
N ARG A 1033 -74.30 -21.14 20.61
CA ARG A 1033 -73.88 -20.78 19.23
C ARG A 1033 -72.79 -19.68 19.36
N TYR A 1034 -71.58 -19.80 18.83
CA TYR A 1034 -71.21 -20.18 17.47
C TYR A 1034 -69.83 -20.84 17.40
N GLU A 1035 -69.61 -21.66 16.37
CA GLU A 1035 -68.30 -21.95 15.78
C GLU A 1035 -68.15 -21.09 14.51
N ASP A 1036 -67.00 -20.44 14.34
CA ASP A 1036 -66.29 -20.11 13.09
C ASP A 1036 -64.99 -19.35 13.43
#